data_AF-A0A1B9G7H9-F1
#
_entry.id   AF-A0A1B9G7H9-F1
#
_cell.length_a   1.000
_cell.length_b   1.000
_cell.length_c   1.000
_cell.angle_alpha   90.00
_cell.angle_beta   90.00
_cell.angle_gamma   90.00
#
_symmetry.space_group_name_H-M   'P 1'
#
loop_
_entity.id
_entity.type
_entity.pdbx_description
1 polymer ?
#
loop_
_entity_poly.entity_id
_entity_poly.type
_entity_poly.pdbx_seq_one_letter_code
_entity_poly.pdbx_strand_id
1 'polypeptide(L)'
;MLRRCSNIPRSALNLSRPTVRAFSKPSAPVSASASQLSTKDNVLFELDVKKVGHEIRKRGLTSSIGSQREGGMDRETIIRLLYSLGSRHEVERYLRIFTQSSKDASPGGVIPEAKFAVLKIGGAILTNELEDLALSLSFLNRLGLFPVVLHGAGPQLNDILEAEGIVPDYEDGIRITDPKTLSIARRVFLQENLKLTTALERLGTRARPIPIGVFTADYLDKAKYGLVGKITRVDKAPIEAAIKAGCLPILTSLAENAEGQILNVNADVAAGELARVLEPMKIVYLNEKGGLFHGVSGKKISTINLDEEYDSLMKESWVKFGTKLKIREIKELLDTLPRTSSVAIISTDMLQKELFTDAGAGTLIRRGHKLYKQSGVEAVGSAQLRQIFTDRDAEVQSGKRSVAELFGDFKNTPTTIYGDEPLDVVAVVTHPEGETPVMTKFLPSANGMLNKIADNVFDTIKKDHKRLFWTAKADDENRAWHFERADGSFTRAGRSLFWYGVADVKEVERIIEGFEQSGRIERVFLPVGPSTPPHRLGATRAFSTSARPALTNSTSNGRRGYATAAEVPRKKVALIGARGYTGQNLISLLDNHPHLDLTHVSSRELAGLPLKEYKKSQVLYSNLSVEDVGKMAESNEVDAWVMALPNGICKPFVDAVDAAAKKGGKGVIVDLSADYRFEKDWTYGLPELYGREESKRSSRISNPGCYATNTQLLLAPLMPYLDKYQMPSVFGVSGYSGAGTKSGEKDEEGRPKTVPKVSAQDLGLSIRPYTLTDHIHEREASAQLSQLTSQQDFKLAFIPNVAPWFSGIISVLTAPLEKSFRASEIHELYAEKYQNERLVELGKAVPDVRDIEGRHGWKMGGVQVHSSGKRVVVVGTLDNLLKGAATQCMQNLNNALGYEELAGIPLDKL
;
A
#
# COMPACT_ATOMS: atom_id res chain seq x y z
N MET A 1 -37.49 -45.93 53.56
CA MET A 1 -37.17 -46.82 54.71
C MET A 1 -35.75 -47.37 54.54
N LEU A 2 -35.29 -48.24 55.45
CA LEU A 2 -33.89 -48.65 55.58
C LEU A 2 -33.36 -49.59 54.46
N ARG A 3 -32.02 -49.64 54.43
CA ARG A 3 -31.11 -50.65 53.84
C ARG A 3 -31.54 -52.12 54.14
N ARG A 4 -31.01 -53.19 53.51
CA ARG A 4 -29.60 -53.47 53.08
C ARG A 4 -29.46 -54.78 52.26
N CYS A 5 -28.26 -55.00 51.69
CA CYS A 5 -27.64 -56.30 51.28
C CYS A 5 -28.14 -57.00 49.97
N SER A 6 -27.32 -57.75 49.19
CA SER A 6 -25.83 -58.01 49.24
C SER A 6 -25.27 -58.75 47.98
N ASN A 7 -23.94 -58.66 47.74
CA ASN A 7 -23.04 -59.51 46.89
C ASN A 7 -23.21 -59.42 45.33
N ILE A 8 -22.28 -58.97 44.45
CA ILE A 8 -20.78 -58.85 44.37
C ILE A 8 -20.07 -60.20 44.01
N PRO A 9 -19.10 -60.33 43.05
CA PRO A 9 -18.94 -59.74 41.68
C PRO A 9 -18.24 -60.67 40.63
N ARG A 10 -17.91 -60.16 39.42
CA ARG A 10 -16.56 -60.18 38.73
C ARG A 10 -16.68 -59.60 37.30
N SER A 11 -16.17 -58.39 37.02
CA SER A 11 -14.80 -58.04 36.53
C SER A 11 -14.54 -58.39 35.05
N ALA A 12 -14.03 -57.53 34.16
CA ALA A 12 -13.73 -56.07 34.14
C ALA A 12 -13.61 -55.64 32.62
N LEU A 13 -13.26 -54.45 32.11
CA LEU A 13 -12.59 -53.18 32.49
C LEU A 13 -13.41 -52.01 31.85
N ASN A 14 -13.54 -50.79 32.40
CA ASN A 14 -12.62 -49.64 32.50
C ASN A 14 -12.18 -49.00 31.14
N LEU A 15 -12.10 -47.66 30.98
CA LEU A 15 -12.16 -46.55 31.97
C LEU A 15 -12.61 -45.20 31.34
N SER A 16 -12.86 -44.17 32.15
CA SER A 16 -13.27 -42.81 31.76
C SER A 16 -12.55 -41.68 32.53
N ARG A 17 -12.76 -40.43 32.08
CA ARG A 17 -12.51 -39.12 32.77
C ARG A 17 -12.98 -39.11 34.25
N PRO A 18 -12.53 -38.19 35.18
CA PRO A 18 -12.46 -36.72 34.97
C PRO A 18 -11.33 -35.92 35.71
N THR A 19 -11.64 -34.94 36.58
CA THR A 19 -10.96 -33.61 36.63
C THR A 19 -10.73 -32.96 38.03
N VAL A 20 -9.64 -32.14 38.12
CA VAL A 20 -9.53 -30.80 38.80
C VAL A 20 -9.10 -30.63 40.30
N ARG A 21 -8.07 -29.75 40.49
CA ARG A 21 -7.66 -28.86 41.65
C ARG A 21 -7.15 -29.40 43.01
N ALA A 22 -5.96 -28.91 43.45
CA ALA A 22 -5.66 -28.24 44.76
C ALA A 22 -4.18 -27.72 44.82
N PHE A 23 -3.74 -27.12 45.95
CA PHE A 23 -2.43 -26.43 46.18
C PHE A 23 -1.43 -27.32 47.01
N SER A 24 -0.19 -26.97 47.43
CA SER A 24 0.43 -25.71 47.96
C SER A 24 1.99 -25.68 47.95
N LYS A 25 2.59 -24.58 48.48
CA LYS A 25 4.03 -24.32 48.81
C LYS A 25 4.45 -24.93 50.19
N PRO A 26 5.72 -24.91 50.70
CA PRO A 26 6.86 -24.01 50.39
C PRO A 26 8.32 -24.56 50.47
N SER A 27 9.30 -23.62 50.36
CA SER A 27 10.71 -23.65 50.84
C SER A 27 11.84 -24.18 49.92
N ALA A 28 13.08 -23.78 50.21
CA ALA A 28 14.31 -23.93 49.40
C ALA A 28 15.55 -24.14 50.30
N PRO A 29 16.74 -24.46 49.74
CA PRO A 29 17.83 -23.47 49.79
C PRO A 29 18.67 -23.37 48.48
N VAL A 30 19.81 -22.67 48.53
CA VAL A 30 20.58 -22.16 47.37
C VAL A 30 22.02 -22.71 47.33
N SER A 31 22.49 -23.04 46.12
CA SER A 31 23.92 -22.98 45.73
C SER A 31 24.03 -22.74 44.21
N ALA A 32 25.12 -22.15 43.73
CA ALA A 32 25.20 -21.62 42.36
C ALA A 32 26.43 -22.12 41.57
N SER A 33 26.26 -22.28 40.25
CA SER A 33 27.34 -22.32 39.24
C SER A 33 26.75 -21.94 37.88
N ALA A 34 27.43 -21.07 37.12
CA ALA A 34 26.93 -20.57 35.84
C ALA A 34 27.55 -21.31 34.63
N SER A 35 26.78 -21.49 33.55
CA SER A 35 27.22 -21.28 32.15
C SER A 35 26.11 -21.62 31.14
N GLN A 36 26.33 -21.21 29.88
CA GLN A 36 25.60 -21.61 28.66
C GLN A 36 24.10 -21.23 28.55
N LEU A 37 23.83 -20.07 27.95
CA LEU A 37 22.61 -19.88 27.15
C LEU A 37 22.74 -20.66 25.83
N SER A 38 21.62 -21.21 25.34
CA SER A 38 21.46 -21.65 23.95
C SER A 38 20.11 -21.16 23.44
N THR A 39 20.08 -20.58 22.25
CA THR A 39 18.88 -19.95 21.66
C THR A 39 18.00 -20.96 20.92
N LYS A 40 16.67 -20.81 21.03
CA LYS A 40 15.70 -21.36 20.07
C LYS A 40 14.34 -20.66 20.15
N ASP A 41 13.54 -20.94 19.13
CA ASP A 41 12.11 -20.61 18.97
C ASP A 41 11.74 -19.18 18.54
N ASN A 42 12.27 -18.77 17.37
CA ASN A 42 11.55 -17.86 16.46
C ASN A 42 10.55 -18.67 15.63
N VAL A 43 9.25 -18.47 15.85
CA VAL A 43 8.18 -19.05 15.01
C VAL A 43 7.87 -18.12 13.85
N LEU A 44 8.35 -18.44 12.64
CA LEU A 44 7.88 -17.81 11.41
C LEU A 44 6.49 -18.36 11.05
N PHE A 45 5.54 -17.47 10.77
CA PHE A 45 4.32 -17.83 10.05
C PHE A 45 4.57 -17.74 8.54
N GLU A 46 4.70 -18.89 7.87
CA GLU A 46 4.59 -18.93 6.41
C GLU A 46 3.13 -18.76 6.00
N LEU A 47 2.86 -17.76 5.15
CA LEU A 47 1.54 -17.53 4.56
C LEU A 47 1.34 -18.50 3.39
N ASP A 48 0.42 -19.46 3.55
CA ASP A 48 0.03 -20.38 2.48
C ASP A 48 -0.75 -19.66 1.37
N VAL A 49 0.01 -19.22 0.36
CA VAL A 49 -0.48 -18.49 -0.82
C VAL A 49 -1.60 -19.24 -1.54
N LYS A 50 -1.62 -20.58 -1.49
CA LYS A 50 -2.61 -21.40 -2.20
C LYS A 50 -4.03 -21.22 -1.67
N LYS A 51 -4.21 -20.88 -0.37
CA LYS A 51 -5.53 -20.58 0.17
C LYS A 51 -6.09 -19.27 -0.37
N VAL A 52 -5.27 -18.21 -0.44
CA VAL A 52 -5.69 -16.89 -0.91
C VAL A 52 -6.19 -16.96 -2.36
N GLY A 53 -5.48 -17.68 -3.24
CA GLY A 53 -5.90 -17.91 -4.62
C GLY A 53 -7.18 -18.77 -4.77
N HIS A 54 -7.52 -19.59 -3.76
CA HIS A 54 -8.70 -20.44 -3.79
C HIS A 54 -9.96 -19.74 -3.22
N GLU A 55 -9.79 -18.86 -2.22
CA GLU A 55 -10.86 -18.07 -1.61
C GLU A 55 -11.50 -17.09 -2.60
N ILE A 56 -10.69 -16.51 -3.50
CA ILE A 56 -11.13 -15.58 -4.57
C ILE A 56 -12.08 -16.29 -5.55
N ARG A 57 -11.73 -17.51 -5.99
CA ARG A 57 -12.54 -18.31 -6.95
C ARG A 57 -13.96 -18.62 -6.46
N LYS A 58 -14.20 -18.58 -5.15
CA LYS A 58 -15.50 -18.92 -4.55
C LYS A 58 -16.55 -17.81 -4.68
N ARG A 59 -16.18 -16.60 -5.11
CA ARG A 59 -17.07 -15.43 -5.26
C ARG A 59 -17.24 -15.04 -6.73
N GLY A 60 -17.78 -15.95 -7.53
CA GLY A 60 -18.07 -15.71 -8.95
C GLY A 60 -19.17 -14.65 -9.17
N LEU A 61 -19.04 -13.86 -10.25
CA LEU A 61 -20.06 -12.91 -10.68
C LEU A 61 -20.00 -12.67 -12.22
N THR A 62 -20.65 -13.55 -12.98
CA THR A 62 -20.73 -13.48 -14.44
C THR A 62 -22.02 -12.78 -14.91
N SER A 63 -22.10 -11.44 -14.85
CA SER A 63 -23.25 -10.71 -15.42
C SER A 63 -23.03 -9.19 -15.61
N SER A 64 -22.49 -8.77 -16.76
CA SER A 64 -22.82 -7.48 -17.41
C SER A 64 -22.07 -7.32 -18.75
N ILE A 65 -22.70 -7.71 -19.87
CA ILE A 65 -22.23 -7.38 -21.23
C ILE A 65 -23.19 -6.33 -21.79
N GLY A 66 -22.70 -5.13 -22.16
CA GLY A 66 -23.61 -4.13 -22.74
C GLY A 66 -23.24 -2.65 -22.86
N SER A 67 -21.98 -2.26 -23.11
CA SER A 67 -21.66 -1.10 -23.98
C SER A 67 -20.15 -0.85 -24.16
N GLN A 68 -19.74 -0.54 -25.38
CA GLN A 68 -18.55 0.30 -25.67
C GLN A 68 -19.08 1.69 -26.08
N ARG A 69 -18.30 2.79 -26.11
CA ARG A 69 -16.84 2.97 -26.05
C ARG A 69 -16.55 4.44 -25.65
N GLU A 70 -15.46 4.72 -24.93
CA GLU A 70 -14.48 5.78 -25.27
C GLU A 70 -13.39 5.99 -24.20
N GLY A 71 -12.13 6.06 -24.65
CA GLY A 71 -11.00 6.79 -24.04
C GLY A 71 -10.47 6.42 -22.64
N GLY A 72 -11.33 6.09 -21.68
CA GLY A 72 -10.95 5.95 -20.28
C GLY A 72 -10.24 4.63 -19.96
N MET A 73 -9.19 4.70 -19.14
CA MET A 73 -8.65 3.52 -18.47
C MET A 73 -9.63 3.12 -17.36
N ASP A 74 -10.17 1.90 -17.43
CA ASP A 74 -11.17 1.42 -16.46
C ASP A 74 -10.71 1.57 -15.01
N ARG A 75 -11.63 1.95 -14.12
CA ARG A 75 -11.37 2.13 -12.69
C ARG A 75 -10.76 0.88 -12.04
N GLU A 76 -11.15 -0.32 -12.48
CA GLU A 76 -10.55 -1.57 -12.01
C GLU A 76 -9.09 -1.72 -12.46
N THR A 77 -8.77 -1.34 -13.70
CA THR A 77 -7.40 -1.32 -14.25
C THR A 77 -6.53 -0.34 -13.48
N ILE A 78 -7.02 0.88 -13.20
CA ILE A 78 -6.31 1.86 -12.37
C ILE A 78 -6.08 1.31 -10.94
N ILE A 79 -7.07 0.64 -10.35
CA ILE A 79 -6.95 0.05 -9.01
C ILE A 79 -5.96 -1.12 -8.97
N ARG A 80 -6.00 -2.03 -9.95
CA ARG A 80 -5.03 -3.15 -10.08
C ARG A 80 -3.61 -2.62 -10.29
N LEU A 81 -3.44 -1.59 -11.11
CA LEU A 81 -2.17 -0.89 -11.30
C LEU A 81 -1.63 -0.34 -9.98
N LEU A 82 -2.45 0.42 -9.24
CA LEU A 82 -2.05 0.99 -7.95
C LEU A 82 -1.75 -0.09 -6.89
N TYR A 83 -2.40 -1.25 -6.93
CA TYR A 83 -2.03 -2.39 -6.07
C TYR A 83 -0.74 -3.11 -6.49
N SER A 84 -0.31 -2.97 -7.74
CA SER A 84 0.96 -3.54 -8.23
C SER A 84 2.19 -2.67 -7.94
N LEU A 85 1.98 -1.41 -7.55
CA LEU A 85 3.00 -0.39 -7.31
C LEU A 85 3.25 -0.23 -5.80
N GLY A 86 4.39 -0.73 -5.31
CA GLY A 86 4.78 -0.70 -3.89
C GLY A 86 5.71 0.46 -3.52
N SER A 87 6.41 1.07 -4.48
CA SER A 87 7.34 2.20 -4.23
C SER A 87 7.36 3.25 -5.35
N ARG A 88 7.84 4.47 -5.02
CA ARG A 88 7.98 5.58 -5.98
C ARG A 88 8.81 5.21 -7.21
N HIS A 89 9.90 4.46 -7.03
CA HIS A 89 10.75 3.99 -8.13
C HIS A 89 9.99 3.13 -9.15
N GLU A 90 9.02 2.32 -8.69
CA GLU A 90 8.20 1.47 -9.56
C GLU A 90 7.18 2.32 -10.34
N VAL A 91 6.67 3.42 -9.76
CA VAL A 91 5.83 4.40 -10.46
C VAL A 91 6.63 5.12 -11.55
N GLU A 92 7.85 5.57 -11.24
CA GLU A 92 8.73 6.24 -12.21
C GLU A 92 9.22 5.28 -13.31
N ARG A 93 9.47 4.01 -12.98
CA ARG A 93 9.76 2.95 -13.96
C ARG A 93 8.56 2.65 -14.85
N TYR A 94 7.36 2.57 -14.30
CA TYR A 94 6.11 2.40 -15.05
C TYR A 94 5.93 3.55 -16.04
N LEU A 95 6.08 4.80 -15.59
CA LEU A 95 6.04 5.98 -16.45
C LEU A 95 7.17 5.97 -17.51
N ARG A 96 8.37 5.47 -17.19
CA ARG A 96 9.45 5.27 -18.17
C ARG A 96 9.04 4.25 -19.24
N ILE A 97 8.50 3.09 -18.88
CA ILE A 97 8.07 2.07 -19.85
C ILE A 97 7.01 2.65 -20.79
N PHE A 98 5.99 3.32 -20.25
CA PHE A 98 4.92 3.96 -21.04
C PHE A 98 5.41 5.10 -21.93
N THR A 99 6.30 5.95 -21.42
CA THR A 99 6.85 7.05 -22.23
C THR A 99 7.87 6.57 -23.26
N GLN A 100 8.57 5.45 -23.03
CA GLN A 100 9.42 4.82 -24.04
C GLN A 100 8.58 4.18 -25.15
N SER A 101 7.53 3.41 -24.83
CA SER A 101 6.61 2.87 -25.84
C SER A 101 5.82 3.96 -26.61
N SER A 102 5.77 5.19 -26.09
CA SER A 102 5.11 6.33 -26.72
C SER A 102 6.05 7.28 -27.50
N LYS A 103 7.37 7.19 -27.32
CA LYS A 103 8.31 8.21 -27.83
C LYS A 103 8.66 8.06 -29.31
N ASP A 104 8.62 6.85 -29.85
CA ASP A 104 8.86 6.56 -31.27
C ASP A 104 7.56 6.61 -32.10
N ALA A 105 6.48 7.19 -31.55
CA ALA A 105 5.19 7.33 -32.22
C ALA A 105 5.25 8.40 -33.32
N SER A 106 5.48 7.96 -34.56
CA SER A 106 5.41 8.83 -35.75
C SER A 106 4.02 9.50 -35.88
N PRO A 107 3.94 10.75 -36.35
CA PRO A 107 2.68 11.46 -36.57
C PRO A 107 1.90 10.78 -37.71
N GLY A 108 1.03 9.85 -37.33
CA GLY A 108 0.42 8.87 -38.23
C GLY A 108 -0.11 7.61 -37.53
N GLY A 109 0.27 7.37 -36.26
CA GLY A 109 -0.44 6.43 -35.39
C GLY A 109 -0.18 4.94 -35.65
N VAL A 110 1.07 4.58 -35.98
CA VAL A 110 1.54 3.19 -36.02
C VAL A 110 2.89 3.13 -35.30
N ILE A 111 3.00 2.33 -34.25
CA ILE A 111 4.19 2.24 -33.38
C ILE A 111 5.05 1.03 -33.80
N PRO A 112 6.37 0.99 -33.52
CA PRO A 112 7.20 -0.22 -33.58
C PRO A 112 6.80 -1.25 -32.50
N GLU A 113 5.62 -1.82 -32.66
CA GLU A 113 4.73 -2.28 -31.58
C GLU A 113 5.14 -3.57 -30.82
N ALA A 114 6.17 -4.28 -31.27
CA ALA A 114 6.50 -5.62 -30.78
C ALA A 114 7.52 -5.68 -29.61
N LYS A 115 8.17 -4.56 -29.24
CA LYS A 115 9.33 -4.57 -28.32
C LYS A 115 9.01 -4.64 -26.81
N PHE A 116 7.74 -4.77 -26.41
CA PHE A 116 7.36 -4.82 -24.99
C PHE A 116 7.85 -6.10 -24.30
N ALA A 117 7.22 -7.24 -24.59
CA ALA A 117 7.53 -8.50 -23.91
C ALA A 117 7.23 -9.74 -24.76
N VAL A 118 8.05 -10.78 -24.59
CA VAL A 118 7.77 -12.16 -25.04
C VAL A 118 7.49 -13.02 -23.82
N LEU A 119 6.35 -13.73 -23.79
CA LEU A 119 6.01 -14.67 -22.72
C LEU A 119 6.00 -16.11 -23.23
N LYS A 120 6.83 -16.96 -22.62
CA LYS A 120 6.78 -18.41 -22.78
C LYS A 120 5.94 -19.02 -21.66
N ILE A 121 4.85 -19.67 -22.04
CA ILE A 121 3.90 -20.32 -21.13
C ILE A 121 4.12 -21.84 -21.14
N GLY A 122 4.36 -22.43 -19.96
CA GLY A 122 4.41 -23.89 -19.79
C GLY A 122 3.03 -24.51 -19.90
N GLY A 123 2.90 -25.67 -20.57
CA GLY A 123 1.60 -26.30 -20.85
C GLY A 123 0.72 -26.53 -19.61
N ALA A 124 1.31 -26.89 -18.47
CA ALA A 124 0.61 -27.08 -17.19
C ALA A 124 -0.23 -25.85 -16.77
N ILE A 125 0.23 -24.63 -17.06
CA ILE A 125 -0.50 -23.40 -16.74
C ILE A 125 -1.83 -23.32 -17.49
N LEU A 126 -1.89 -23.80 -18.74
CA LEU A 126 -3.13 -23.82 -19.52
C LEU A 126 -4.15 -24.86 -19.03
N THR A 127 -3.73 -25.78 -18.15
CA THR A 127 -4.60 -26.70 -17.41
C THR A 127 -4.97 -26.15 -16.03
N ASN A 128 -3.99 -25.65 -15.27
CA ASN A 128 -4.10 -25.42 -13.83
C ASN A 128 -4.41 -23.97 -13.43
N GLU A 129 -4.00 -22.99 -14.26
CA GLU A 129 -3.92 -21.55 -13.92
C GLU A 129 -4.44 -20.66 -15.06
N LEU A 130 -5.25 -21.21 -15.98
CA LEU A 130 -5.70 -20.54 -17.21
C LEU A 130 -6.46 -19.23 -16.94
N GLU A 131 -7.30 -19.18 -15.91
CA GLU A 131 -8.09 -18.00 -15.57
C GLU A 131 -7.20 -16.87 -15.01
N ASP A 132 -6.27 -17.20 -14.12
CA ASP A 132 -5.32 -16.26 -13.51
C ASP A 132 -4.34 -15.69 -14.57
N LEU A 133 -3.93 -16.53 -15.53
CA LEU A 133 -3.19 -16.13 -16.73
C LEU A 133 -4.01 -15.18 -17.61
N ALA A 134 -5.24 -15.55 -17.96
CA ALA A 134 -6.09 -14.77 -18.86
C ALA A 134 -6.43 -13.40 -18.26
N LEU A 135 -6.69 -13.33 -16.96
CA LEU A 135 -6.88 -12.08 -16.22
C LEU A 135 -5.63 -11.19 -16.26
N SER A 136 -4.44 -11.77 -16.09
CA SER A 136 -3.17 -11.02 -16.10
C SER A 136 -2.80 -10.51 -17.49
N LEU A 137 -3.00 -11.31 -18.55
CA LEU A 137 -2.84 -10.87 -19.93
C LEU A 137 -3.90 -9.83 -20.34
N SER A 138 -5.15 -9.99 -19.89
CA SER A 138 -6.22 -9.01 -20.13
C SER A 138 -5.90 -7.65 -19.51
N PHE A 139 -5.38 -7.64 -18.29
CA PHE A 139 -4.90 -6.42 -17.62
C PHE A 139 -3.82 -5.69 -18.43
N LEU A 140 -2.81 -6.40 -18.93
CA LEU A 140 -1.77 -5.81 -19.79
C LEU A 140 -2.36 -5.22 -21.09
N ASN A 141 -3.30 -5.91 -21.72
CA ASN A 141 -3.98 -5.41 -22.93
C ASN A 141 -4.82 -4.15 -22.66
N ARG A 142 -5.53 -4.09 -21.52
CA ARG A 142 -6.28 -2.88 -21.08
C ARG A 142 -5.36 -1.70 -20.73
N LEU A 143 -4.10 -1.98 -20.42
CA LEU A 143 -3.04 -0.99 -20.25
C LEU A 143 -2.39 -0.55 -21.59
N GLY A 144 -2.84 -1.06 -22.74
CA GLY A 144 -2.25 -0.75 -24.05
C GLY A 144 -0.91 -1.45 -24.32
N LEU A 145 -0.57 -2.47 -23.52
CA LEU A 145 0.64 -3.26 -23.66
C LEU A 145 0.31 -4.56 -24.40
N PHE A 146 1.14 -4.91 -25.39
CA PHE A 146 0.90 -6.03 -26.28
C PHE A 146 2.00 -7.10 -26.18
N PRO A 147 2.01 -7.90 -25.11
CA PRO A 147 2.91 -9.04 -25.02
C PRO A 147 2.67 -10.06 -26.15
N VAL A 148 3.76 -10.58 -26.70
CA VAL A 148 3.73 -11.73 -27.61
C VAL A 148 3.75 -13.01 -26.79
N VAL A 149 2.68 -13.80 -26.88
CA VAL A 149 2.50 -15.00 -26.06
C VAL A 149 2.82 -16.24 -26.88
N LEU A 150 3.70 -17.09 -26.39
CA LEU A 150 4.06 -18.39 -26.97
C LEU A 150 3.79 -19.48 -25.93
N HIS A 151 3.02 -20.52 -26.28
CA HIS A 151 2.70 -21.60 -25.33
C HIS A 151 3.14 -22.98 -25.80
N GLY A 152 3.50 -23.82 -24.81
CA GLY A 152 3.57 -25.27 -24.97
C GLY A 152 2.23 -25.96 -24.67
N ALA A 153 2.17 -27.28 -24.89
CA ALA A 153 1.07 -28.15 -24.46
C ALA A 153 1.59 -29.53 -23.98
N GLY A 154 2.72 -29.53 -23.26
CA GLY A 154 3.51 -30.73 -22.95
C GLY A 154 2.76 -31.80 -22.15
N PRO A 155 2.17 -31.49 -20.97
CA PRO A 155 1.38 -32.44 -20.19
C PRO A 155 0.17 -32.96 -20.95
N GLN A 156 -0.63 -32.05 -21.53
CA GLN A 156 -1.84 -32.39 -22.31
C GLN A 156 -1.54 -33.38 -23.44
N LEU A 157 -0.36 -33.25 -24.07
CA LEU A 157 0.10 -34.18 -25.09
C LEU A 157 0.47 -35.56 -24.51
N ASN A 158 1.13 -35.64 -23.34
CA ASN A 158 1.42 -36.93 -22.71
C ASN A 158 0.13 -37.66 -22.32
N ASP A 159 -0.80 -36.98 -21.64
CA ASP A 159 -2.07 -37.55 -21.18
C ASP A 159 -2.85 -38.22 -22.35
N ILE A 160 -2.83 -37.58 -23.52
CA ILE A 160 -3.53 -38.04 -24.72
C ILE A 160 -2.74 -39.12 -25.49
N LEU A 161 -1.40 -39.06 -25.50
CA LEU A 161 -0.57 -40.13 -26.07
C LEU A 161 -0.75 -41.43 -25.28
N GLU A 162 -0.70 -41.36 -23.94
CA GLU A 162 -0.90 -42.50 -23.05
C GLU A 162 -2.33 -43.08 -23.20
N ALA A 163 -3.35 -42.23 -23.32
CA ALA A 163 -4.73 -42.66 -23.60
C ALA A 163 -4.92 -43.29 -24.99
N GLU A 164 -4.14 -42.91 -26.01
CA GLU A 164 -4.09 -43.55 -27.33
C GLU A 164 -3.09 -44.73 -27.42
N GLY A 165 -2.55 -45.18 -26.27
CA GLY A 165 -1.65 -46.34 -26.17
C GLY A 165 -0.24 -46.10 -26.72
N ILE A 166 0.19 -44.84 -26.85
CA ILE A 166 1.50 -44.43 -27.34
C ILE A 166 2.37 -44.04 -26.15
N VAL A 167 3.48 -44.74 -25.93
CA VAL A 167 4.45 -44.38 -24.89
C VAL A 167 5.20 -43.11 -25.33
N PRO A 168 5.23 -42.02 -24.54
CA PRO A 168 5.99 -40.82 -24.87
C PRO A 168 7.51 -41.06 -24.80
N ASP A 169 8.20 -41.02 -25.94
CA ASP A 169 9.65 -41.25 -26.02
C ASP A 169 10.46 -39.92 -26.04
N TYR A 170 11.64 -39.96 -25.43
CA TYR A 170 12.50 -38.79 -25.20
C TYR A 170 13.99 -39.15 -25.24
N GLU A 171 14.76 -38.50 -26.11
CA GLU A 171 16.23 -38.57 -26.12
C GLU A 171 16.83 -37.16 -26.03
N ASP A 172 17.92 -36.98 -25.28
CA ASP A 172 18.55 -35.69 -24.97
C ASP A 172 17.58 -34.62 -24.38
N GLY A 173 16.44 -35.06 -23.83
CA GLY A 173 15.35 -34.18 -23.35
C GLY A 173 14.38 -33.69 -24.43
N ILE A 174 14.57 -34.13 -25.68
CA ILE A 174 13.74 -33.82 -26.85
C ILE A 174 12.75 -34.98 -27.07
N ARG A 175 11.47 -34.66 -27.27
CA ARG A 175 10.45 -35.67 -27.58
C ARG A 175 10.64 -36.19 -29.02
N ILE A 176 10.90 -37.48 -29.18
CA ILE A 176 10.89 -38.12 -30.50
C ILE A 176 9.45 -38.05 -31.05
N THR A 177 9.29 -37.55 -32.29
CA THR A 177 7.98 -37.21 -32.84
C THR A 177 7.75 -37.94 -34.17
N ASP A 178 7.04 -39.06 -34.14
CA ASP A 178 6.59 -39.77 -35.34
C ASP A 178 5.35 -39.08 -35.98
N PRO A 179 4.89 -39.51 -37.17
CA PRO A 179 3.67 -38.99 -37.80
C PRO A 179 2.40 -39.09 -36.93
N LYS A 180 2.21 -40.16 -36.15
CA LYS A 180 1.06 -40.32 -35.24
C LYS A 180 1.15 -39.30 -34.10
N THR A 181 2.31 -39.22 -33.45
CA THR A 181 2.59 -38.25 -32.37
C THR A 181 2.45 -36.81 -32.85
N LEU A 182 2.91 -36.47 -34.06
CA LEU A 182 2.74 -35.12 -34.63
C LEU A 182 1.26 -34.79 -34.89
N SER A 183 0.47 -35.73 -35.39
CA SER A 183 -0.97 -35.54 -35.64
C SER A 183 -1.71 -35.19 -34.34
N ILE A 184 -1.41 -35.93 -33.26
CA ILE A 184 -1.95 -35.69 -31.92
C ILE A 184 -1.44 -34.35 -31.36
N ALA A 185 -0.13 -34.08 -31.47
CA ALA A 185 0.46 -32.82 -31.03
C ALA A 185 -0.19 -31.61 -31.72
N ARG A 186 -0.36 -31.64 -33.04
CA ARG A 186 -1.04 -30.57 -33.80
C ARG A 186 -2.47 -30.34 -33.29
N ARG A 187 -3.24 -31.42 -33.08
CA ARG A 187 -4.61 -31.35 -32.53
C ARG A 187 -4.62 -30.66 -31.15
N VAL A 188 -3.73 -31.07 -30.25
CA VAL A 188 -3.63 -30.54 -28.88
C VAL A 188 -3.14 -29.09 -28.84
N PHE A 189 -2.11 -28.74 -29.63
CA PHE A 189 -1.62 -27.36 -29.73
C PHE A 189 -2.70 -26.40 -30.24
N LEU A 190 -3.47 -26.79 -31.27
CA LEU A 190 -4.59 -26.00 -31.79
C LEU A 190 -5.70 -25.83 -30.74
N GLN A 191 -6.04 -26.89 -30.00
CA GLN A 191 -7.05 -26.86 -28.94
C GLN A 191 -6.65 -25.91 -27.80
N GLU A 192 -5.43 -26.03 -27.27
CA GLU A 192 -4.95 -25.17 -26.17
C GLU A 192 -4.73 -23.70 -26.62
N ASN A 193 -4.36 -23.47 -27.89
CA ASN A 193 -4.25 -22.12 -28.47
C ASN A 193 -5.61 -21.41 -28.54
N LEU A 194 -6.63 -22.12 -29.03
CA LEU A 194 -8.01 -21.62 -29.09
C LEU A 194 -8.60 -21.43 -27.68
N LYS A 195 -8.35 -22.38 -26.76
CA LYS A 195 -8.78 -22.33 -25.35
C LYS A 195 -8.28 -21.06 -24.65
N LEU A 196 -6.99 -20.71 -24.81
CA LEU A 196 -6.44 -19.46 -24.28
C LEU A 196 -7.02 -18.22 -24.98
N THR A 197 -7.16 -18.25 -26.30
CA THR A 197 -7.77 -17.16 -27.09
C THR A 197 -9.20 -16.87 -26.61
N THR A 198 -10.05 -17.89 -26.50
CA THR A 198 -11.43 -17.78 -26.02
C THR A 198 -11.51 -17.35 -24.54
N ALA A 199 -10.54 -17.74 -23.70
CA ALA A 199 -10.47 -17.26 -22.30
C ALA A 199 -10.21 -15.74 -22.25
N LEU A 200 -9.36 -15.20 -23.13
CA LEU A 200 -9.09 -13.77 -23.25
C LEU A 200 -10.30 -13.00 -23.82
N GLU A 201 -10.95 -13.53 -24.85
CA GLU A 201 -12.13 -12.92 -25.47
C GLU A 201 -13.32 -12.83 -24.49
N ARG A 202 -13.52 -13.83 -23.64
CA ARG A 202 -14.51 -13.80 -22.54
C ARG A 202 -14.28 -12.66 -21.54
N LEU A 203 -13.05 -12.17 -21.41
CA LEU A 203 -12.68 -11.03 -20.56
C LEU A 203 -12.71 -9.68 -21.31
N GLY A 204 -13.19 -9.67 -22.56
CA GLY A 204 -13.22 -8.49 -23.44
C GLY A 204 -11.88 -8.17 -24.09
N THR A 205 -10.84 -8.97 -23.88
CA THR A 205 -9.51 -8.77 -24.48
C THR A 205 -9.44 -9.42 -25.84
N ARG A 206 -9.04 -8.64 -26.84
CA ARG A 206 -8.87 -9.14 -28.20
C ARG A 206 -7.56 -9.93 -28.28
N ALA A 207 -7.67 -11.22 -28.59
CA ALA A 207 -6.54 -12.07 -28.92
C ALA A 207 -6.57 -12.41 -30.42
N ARG A 208 -5.43 -12.80 -30.98
CA ARG A 208 -5.36 -13.43 -32.31
C ARG A 208 -4.62 -14.77 -32.17
N PRO A 209 -5.26 -15.90 -32.47
CA PRO A 209 -4.56 -17.18 -32.54
C PRO A 209 -3.66 -17.17 -33.77
N ILE A 210 -2.37 -17.46 -33.58
CA ILE A 210 -1.37 -17.59 -34.63
C ILE A 210 -0.74 -18.98 -34.50
N PRO A 211 -1.46 -20.04 -34.91
CA PRO A 211 -1.02 -21.40 -34.64
C PRO A 211 0.19 -21.82 -35.46
N ILE A 212 0.44 -21.17 -36.61
CA ILE A 212 1.51 -21.52 -37.55
C ILE A 212 1.87 -20.32 -38.45
N GLY A 213 2.87 -20.46 -39.33
CA GLY A 213 3.34 -19.39 -40.22
C GLY A 213 4.27 -18.33 -39.58
N VAL A 214 4.66 -18.52 -38.31
CA VAL A 214 5.69 -17.68 -37.64
C VAL A 214 7.06 -18.35 -37.66
N PHE A 215 7.15 -19.65 -37.41
CA PHE A 215 8.44 -20.35 -37.34
C PHE A 215 8.68 -21.16 -38.61
N THR A 216 9.77 -20.85 -39.33
CA THR A 216 10.32 -21.73 -40.36
C THR A 216 11.40 -22.60 -39.74
N ALA A 217 11.41 -23.91 -40.02
CA ALA A 217 12.38 -24.85 -39.46
C ALA A 217 12.76 -25.96 -40.44
N ASP A 218 14.03 -26.38 -40.38
CA ASP A 218 14.50 -27.62 -40.99
C ASP A 218 14.39 -28.77 -39.97
N TYR A 219 14.55 -30.03 -40.42
CA TYR A 219 14.65 -31.16 -39.50
C TYR A 219 15.88 -31.01 -38.58
N LEU A 220 15.70 -31.18 -37.27
CA LEU A 220 16.80 -31.14 -36.31
C LEU A 220 17.76 -32.32 -36.51
N ASP A 221 17.20 -33.53 -36.51
CA ASP A 221 17.75 -34.76 -37.05
C ASP A 221 16.55 -35.67 -37.35
N LYS A 222 16.35 -36.00 -38.63
CA LYS A 222 15.19 -36.77 -39.09
C LYS A 222 15.31 -38.27 -38.77
N ALA A 223 16.53 -38.79 -38.64
CA ALA A 223 16.76 -40.20 -38.28
C ALA A 223 16.64 -40.41 -36.77
N LYS A 224 17.09 -39.43 -35.97
CA LYS A 224 17.07 -39.49 -34.51
C LYS A 224 15.74 -39.05 -33.89
N TYR A 225 15.21 -37.88 -34.26
CA TYR A 225 14.05 -37.27 -33.60
C TYR A 225 12.75 -37.32 -34.42
N GLY A 226 12.82 -37.72 -35.69
CA GLY A 226 11.67 -37.76 -36.59
C GLY A 226 11.24 -36.36 -37.05
N LEU A 227 9.97 -36.00 -36.81
CA LEU A 227 9.33 -34.75 -37.23
C LEU A 227 9.57 -33.59 -36.23
N VAL A 228 10.81 -33.44 -35.78
CA VAL A 228 11.26 -32.37 -34.87
C VAL A 228 12.09 -31.34 -35.63
N GLY A 229 11.79 -30.07 -35.40
CA GLY A 229 12.34 -28.93 -36.14
C GLY A 229 13.42 -28.15 -35.39
N LYS A 230 14.42 -27.70 -36.14
CA LYS A 230 15.36 -26.63 -35.77
C LYS A 230 14.96 -25.35 -36.50
N ILE A 231 14.57 -24.31 -35.76
CA ILE A 231 14.18 -23.02 -36.35
C ILE A 231 15.35 -22.43 -37.14
N THR A 232 15.04 -21.94 -38.34
CA THR A 232 15.96 -21.26 -39.26
C THR A 232 15.54 -19.82 -39.56
N ARG A 233 14.25 -19.49 -39.42
CA ARG A 233 13.72 -18.13 -39.58
C ARG A 233 12.48 -17.93 -38.70
N VAL A 234 12.31 -16.71 -38.19
CA VAL A 234 11.07 -16.25 -37.55
C VAL A 234 10.45 -15.15 -38.43
N ASP A 235 9.17 -15.29 -38.78
CA ASP A 235 8.41 -14.25 -39.46
C ASP A 235 7.66 -13.38 -38.44
N LYS A 236 7.98 -12.09 -38.45
CA LYS A 236 7.34 -11.09 -37.58
C LYS A 236 6.05 -10.53 -38.16
N ALA A 237 5.76 -10.68 -39.45
CA ALA A 237 4.61 -10.05 -40.09
C ALA A 237 3.24 -10.48 -39.51
N PRO A 238 2.99 -11.77 -39.16
CA PRO A 238 1.74 -12.16 -38.49
C PRO A 238 1.57 -11.52 -37.11
N ILE A 239 2.68 -11.31 -36.40
CA ILE A 239 2.75 -10.75 -35.05
C ILE A 239 2.49 -9.24 -35.10
N GLU A 240 3.23 -8.52 -35.95
CA GLU A 240 3.05 -7.08 -36.16
C GLU A 240 1.63 -6.76 -36.67
N ALA A 241 1.07 -7.59 -37.55
CA ALA A 241 -0.31 -7.44 -38.02
C ALA A 241 -1.38 -7.76 -36.95
N ALA A 242 -1.04 -8.51 -35.90
CA ALA A 242 -1.92 -8.76 -34.75
C ALA A 242 -1.88 -7.58 -33.77
N ILE A 243 -0.68 -7.10 -33.44
CA ILE A 243 -0.51 -5.98 -32.52
C ILE A 243 -1.07 -4.68 -33.12
N LYS A 244 -0.85 -4.43 -34.42
CA LYS A 244 -1.44 -3.29 -35.16
C LYS A 244 -2.96 -3.33 -35.28
N ALA A 245 -3.57 -4.51 -35.15
CA ALA A 245 -5.03 -4.62 -35.00
C ALA A 245 -5.50 -4.31 -33.56
N GLY A 246 -4.57 -4.17 -32.62
CA GLY A 246 -4.76 -4.05 -31.17
C GLY A 246 -5.19 -5.36 -30.52
N CYS A 247 -4.63 -6.49 -30.98
CA CYS A 247 -4.87 -7.83 -30.45
C CYS A 247 -3.58 -8.42 -29.84
N LEU A 248 -3.70 -9.23 -28.79
CA LEU A 248 -2.60 -10.06 -28.28
C LEU A 248 -2.31 -11.23 -29.25
N PRO A 249 -1.09 -11.36 -29.81
CA PRO A 249 -0.74 -12.52 -30.63
C PRO A 249 -0.44 -13.76 -29.76
N ILE A 250 -1.16 -14.86 -29.99
CA ILE A 250 -1.07 -16.11 -29.23
C ILE A 250 -0.52 -17.23 -30.14
N LEU A 251 0.76 -17.56 -29.97
CA LEU A 251 1.54 -18.48 -30.82
C LEU A 251 1.64 -19.89 -30.22
N THR A 252 1.72 -20.91 -31.07
CA THR A 252 2.16 -22.27 -30.67
C THR A 252 3.66 -22.48 -30.97
N SER A 253 4.29 -23.49 -30.37
CA SER A 253 5.66 -23.91 -30.71
C SER A 253 5.69 -24.96 -31.85
N LEU A 254 4.92 -24.74 -32.90
CA LEU A 254 4.98 -25.48 -34.16
C LEU A 254 5.67 -24.65 -35.24
N ALA A 255 6.43 -25.31 -36.10
CA ALA A 255 7.09 -24.70 -37.25
C ALA A 255 6.70 -25.41 -38.56
N GLU A 256 6.98 -24.77 -39.69
CA GLU A 256 6.85 -25.37 -41.04
C GLU A 256 8.21 -25.37 -41.73
N ASN A 257 8.49 -26.40 -42.54
CA ASN A 257 9.64 -26.38 -43.44
C ASN A 257 9.28 -25.80 -44.81
N ALA A 258 10.24 -25.73 -45.74
CA ALA A 258 10.04 -25.15 -47.07
C ALA A 258 8.97 -25.88 -47.94
N GLU A 259 8.68 -27.15 -47.65
CA GLU A 259 7.63 -27.92 -48.32
C GLU A 259 6.26 -27.85 -47.61
N GLY A 260 6.15 -27.09 -46.51
CA GLY A 260 4.92 -27.01 -45.70
C GLY A 260 4.70 -28.20 -44.75
N GLN A 261 5.70 -29.05 -44.54
CA GLN A 261 5.63 -30.08 -43.50
C GLN A 261 5.77 -29.42 -42.12
N ILE A 262 4.79 -29.66 -41.26
CA ILE A 262 4.78 -29.18 -39.88
C ILE A 262 5.81 -29.97 -39.07
N LEU A 263 6.58 -29.29 -38.24
CA LEU A 263 7.57 -29.87 -37.33
C LEU A 263 7.30 -29.42 -35.88
N ASN A 264 7.49 -30.34 -34.94
CA ASN A 264 7.40 -30.07 -33.51
C ASN A 264 8.67 -29.35 -33.03
N VAL A 265 8.55 -28.28 -32.25
CA VAL A 265 9.71 -27.50 -31.75
C VAL A 265 9.62 -27.28 -30.23
N ASN A 266 10.77 -27.31 -29.56
CA ASN A 266 10.87 -26.98 -28.14
C ASN A 266 10.44 -25.51 -27.89
N ALA A 267 9.40 -25.32 -27.08
CA ALA A 267 8.85 -24.00 -26.76
C ALA A 267 9.83 -23.04 -26.05
N ASP A 268 10.85 -23.52 -25.33
CA ASP A 268 11.87 -22.63 -24.75
C ASP A 268 12.86 -22.13 -25.82
N VAL A 269 13.20 -22.96 -26.81
CA VAL A 269 14.02 -22.59 -27.98
C VAL A 269 13.26 -21.62 -28.89
N ALA A 270 11.99 -21.92 -29.18
CA ALA A 270 11.12 -21.04 -29.96
C ALA A 270 10.90 -19.67 -29.28
N ALA A 271 10.87 -19.61 -27.94
CA ALA A 271 10.86 -18.34 -27.20
C ALA A 271 12.18 -17.56 -27.35
N GLY A 272 13.31 -18.28 -27.37
CA GLY A 272 14.63 -17.69 -27.59
C GLY A 272 14.75 -17.04 -28.97
N GLU A 273 14.50 -17.79 -30.04
CA GLU A 273 14.60 -17.26 -31.42
C GLU A 273 13.58 -16.15 -31.70
N LEU A 274 12.37 -16.25 -31.14
CA LEU A 274 11.39 -15.17 -31.17
C LEU A 274 11.90 -13.90 -30.47
N ALA A 275 12.55 -14.03 -29.31
CA ALA A 275 13.14 -12.90 -28.60
C ALA A 275 14.36 -12.31 -29.34
N ARG A 276 15.20 -13.12 -30.00
CA ARG A 276 16.31 -12.61 -30.84
C ARG A 276 15.82 -11.73 -31.99
N VAL A 277 14.67 -12.05 -32.58
CA VAL A 277 14.11 -11.31 -33.74
C VAL A 277 13.24 -10.10 -33.32
N LEU A 278 12.62 -10.13 -32.14
CA LEU A 278 11.77 -9.02 -31.66
C LEU A 278 12.48 -8.02 -30.74
N GLU A 279 13.64 -8.36 -30.18
CA GLU A 279 14.40 -7.55 -29.21
C GLU A 279 13.56 -6.98 -28.04
N PRO A 280 12.79 -7.80 -27.29
CA PRO A 280 11.89 -7.32 -26.26
C PRO A 280 12.64 -6.81 -25.00
N MET A 281 12.03 -5.86 -24.28
CA MET A 281 12.54 -5.38 -22.99
C MET A 281 12.45 -6.44 -21.89
N LYS A 282 11.40 -7.27 -21.91
CA LYS A 282 11.17 -8.38 -20.96
C LYS A 282 10.92 -9.70 -21.69
N ILE A 283 11.54 -10.77 -21.21
CA ILE A 283 11.31 -12.14 -21.66
C ILE A 283 10.86 -12.94 -20.45
N VAL A 284 9.65 -13.47 -20.43
CA VAL A 284 9.08 -14.08 -19.22
C VAL A 284 8.78 -15.55 -19.43
N TYR A 285 9.41 -16.42 -18.64
CA TYR A 285 9.12 -17.84 -18.58
C TYR A 285 8.20 -18.12 -17.40
N LEU A 286 6.92 -18.35 -17.67
CA LEU A 286 5.92 -18.68 -16.65
C LEU A 286 6.04 -20.16 -16.25
N ASN A 287 6.18 -20.44 -14.96
CA ASN A 287 6.11 -21.79 -14.40
C ASN A 287 5.49 -21.84 -12.97
N GLU A 288 4.94 -22.99 -12.61
CA GLU A 288 4.29 -23.27 -11.31
C GLU A 288 5.24 -23.14 -10.10
N LYS A 289 6.55 -23.07 -10.34
CA LYS A 289 7.58 -22.95 -9.28
C LYS A 289 7.92 -21.51 -8.93
N GLY A 290 7.58 -20.54 -9.78
CA GLY A 290 7.77 -19.13 -9.49
C GLY A 290 9.22 -18.66 -9.35
N GLY A 291 10.19 -19.34 -9.97
CA GLY A 291 11.60 -18.95 -9.97
C GLY A 291 12.62 -20.10 -9.95
N LEU A 292 13.88 -19.72 -9.70
CA LEU A 292 15.00 -20.59 -9.37
C LEU A 292 15.29 -20.52 -7.86
N PHE A 293 15.83 -21.60 -7.32
CA PHE A 293 16.07 -21.77 -5.88
C PHE A 293 17.49 -22.23 -5.61
N HIS A 294 18.10 -21.69 -4.55
CA HIS A 294 19.46 -22.03 -4.13
C HIS A 294 19.48 -23.43 -3.50
N GLY A 295 20.18 -24.36 -4.13
CA GLY A 295 20.09 -25.80 -3.82
C GLY A 295 20.52 -26.22 -2.41
N VAL A 296 21.42 -25.46 -1.77
CA VAL A 296 21.78 -25.67 -0.34
C VAL A 296 20.81 -25.00 0.64
N SER A 297 20.53 -23.70 0.47
CA SER A 297 19.78 -22.90 1.47
C SER A 297 18.25 -22.91 1.27
N GLY A 298 17.76 -23.49 0.17
CA GLY A 298 16.33 -23.54 -0.18
C GLY A 298 15.71 -22.20 -0.62
N LYS A 299 16.40 -21.08 -0.41
CA LYS A 299 15.86 -19.73 -0.70
C LYS A 299 15.69 -19.50 -2.21
N LYS A 300 14.64 -18.77 -2.59
CA LYS A 300 14.46 -18.28 -3.97
C LYS A 300 15.60 -17.32 -4.32
N ILE A 301 16.16 -17.44 -5.52
CA ILE A 301 17.15 -16.51 -6.07
C ILE A 301 16.37 -15.35 -6.70
N SER A 302 16.52 -14.13 -6.18
CA SER A 302 15.79 -12.95 -6.68
C SER A 302 16.37 -12.41 -7.98
N THR A 303 17.70 -12.27 -8.06
CA THR A 303 18.41 -11.69 -9.20
C THR A 303 19.64 -12.55 -9.54
N ILE A 304 20.02 -12.59 -10.82
CA ILE A 304 21.32 -13.07 -11.32
C ILE A 304 21.85 -12.05 -12.33
N ASN A 305 23.03 -11.46 -12.07
CA ASN A 305 23.76 -10.58 -12.99
C ASN A 305 24.85 -11.40 -13.72
N LEU A 306 24.57 -11.82 -14.96
CA LEU A 306 25.37 -12.82 -15.68
C LEU A 306 26.82 -12.39 -15.95
N ASP A 307 27.09 -11.12 -16.24
CA ASP A 307 28.46 -10.65 -16.52
C ASP A 307 29.39 -10.79 -15.29
N GLU A 308 28.84 -10.84 -14.08
CA GLU A 308 29.55 -10.92 -12.79
C GLU A 308 29.46 -12.32 -12.16
N GLU A 309 28.27 -12.92 -12.13
CA GLU A 309 27.96 -14.11 -11.32
C GLU A 309 28.04 -15.45 -12.09
N TYR A 310 27.96 -15.44 -13.42
CA TYR A 310 27.79 -16.67 -14.21
C TYR A 310 28.92 -17.69 -13.98
N ASP A 311 30.18 -17.25 -14.01
CA ASP A 311 31.34 -18.15 -13.92
C ASP A 311 31.56 -18.75 -12.52
N SER A 312 30.99 -18.17 -11.46
CA SER A 312 31.00 -18.76 -10.12
C SER A 312 29.78 -19.67 -9.94
N LEU A 313 28.58 -19.18 -10.27
CA LEU A 313 27.32 -19.91 -10.18
C LEU A 313 27.33 -21.20 -11.02
N MET A 314 27.99 -21.21 -12.19
CA MET A 314 28.11 -22.40 -13.03
C MET A 314 29.16 -23.42 -12.52
N LYS A 315 30.04 -23.04 -11.57
CA LYS A 315 30.97 -23.95 -10.89
C LYS A 315 30.36 -24.58 -9.64
N GLU A 316 29.38 -23.92 -9.01
CA GLU A 316 28.65 -24.45 -7.85
C GLU A 316 28.15 -25.89 -8.04
N SER A 317 28.30 -26.70 -6.99
CA SER A 317 27.97 -28.14 -7.00
C SER A 317 26.46 -28.40 -6.87
N TRP A 318 25.72 -27.48 -6.24
CA TRP A 318 24.28 -27.62 -6.01
C TRP A 318 23.42 -27.26 -7.23
N VAL A 319 23.98 -26.56 -8.23
CA VAL A 319 23.27 -26.18 -9.45
C VAL A 319 23.15 -27.42 -10.35
N LYS A 320 21.96 -28.04 -10.36
CA LYS A 320 21.71 -29.29 -11.11
C LYS A 320 21.79 -29.08 -12.62
N PHE A 321 22.02 -30.15 -13.38
CA PHE A 321 22.22 -30.12 -14.84
C PHE A 321 21.18 -29.28 -15.61
N GLY A 322 19.88 -29.52 -15.39
CA GLY A 322 18.81 -28.74 -16.04
C GLY A 322 18.79 -27.25 -15.66
N THR A 323 19.28 -26.90 -14.47
CA THR A 323 19.47 -25.49 -14.06
C THR A 323 20.69 -24.87 -14.75
N LYS A 324 21.80 -25.62 -14.87
CA LYS A 324 22.99 -25.17 -15.64
C LYS A 324 22.65 -24.97 -17.12
N LEU A 325 21.87 -25.88 -17.72
CA LEU A 325 21.39 -25.74 -19.09
C LEU A 325 20.55 -24.46 -19.25
N LYS A 326 19.50 -24.28 -18.43
CA LYS A 326 18.63 -23.10 -18.55
C LYS A 326 19.34 -21.77 -18.27
N ILE A 327 20.29 -21.71 -17.35
CA ILE A 327 21.10 -20.50 -17.13
C ILE A 327 22.01 -20.22 -18.33
N ARG A 328 22.58 -21.25 -18.96
CA ARG A 328 23.38 -21.11 -20.19
C ARG A 328 22.54 -20.62 -21.37
N GLU A 329 21.40 -21.24 -21.65
CA GLU A 329 20.47 -20.83 -22.72
C GLU A 329 20.04 -19.37 -22.55
N ILE A 330 19.73 -18.95 -21.31
CA ILE A 330 19.37 -17.57 -20.98
C ILE A 330 20.56 -16.61 -21.16
N LYS A 331 21.80 -17.03 -20.88
CA LYS A 331 22.99 -16.24 -21.17
C LYS A 331 23.21 -16.09 -22.67
N GLU A 332 23.19 -17.19 -23.41
CA GLU A 332 23.36 -17.21 -24.88
C GLU A 332 22.26 -16.43 -25.61
N LEU A 333 21.08 -16.30 -25.01
CA LEU A 333 20.01 -15.41 -25.48
C LEU A 333 20.29 -13.94 -25.16
N LEU A 334 20.61 -13.62 -23.90
CA LEU A 334 20.85 -12.25 -23.46
C LEU A 334 22.13 -11.64 -24.03
N ASP A 335 23.16 -12.45 -24.32
CA ASP A 335 24.41 -12.01 -24.95
C ASP A 335 24.17 -11.36 -26.33
N THR A 336 23.17 -11.82 -27.09
CA THR A 336 22.79 -11.27 -28.40
C THR A 336 21.76 -10.13 -28.32
N LEU A 337 21.33 -9.75 -27.13
CA LEU A 337 20.30 -8.73 -26.91
C LEU A 337 20.86 -7.44 -26.29
N PRO A 338 20.15 -6.30 -26.42
CA PRO A 338 20.49 -5.08 -25.71
C PRO A 338 20.64 -5.32 -24.20
N ARG A 339 21.60 -4.66 -23.54
CA ARG A 339 21.82 -4.79 -22.07
C ARG A 339 20.58 -4.38 -21.22
N THR A 340 19.63 -3.66 -21.81
CA THR A 340 18.33 -3.30 -21.21
C THR A 340 17.33 -4.45 -21.18
N SER A 341 17.49 -5.48 -22.03
CA SER A 341 16.65 -6.68 -22.02
C SER A 341 16.92 -7.54 -20.78
N SER A 342 15.87 -8.15 -20.24
CA SER A 342 15.98 -9.06 -19.10
C SER A 342 15.04 -10.25 -19.22
N VAL A 343 15.50 -11.42 -18.76
CA VAL A 343 14.72 -12.65 -18.65
C VAL A 343 14.19 -12.77 -17.21
N ALA A 344 12.93 -13.16 -17.04
CA ALA A 344 12.35 -13.46 -15.73
C ALA A 344 11.72 -14.85 -15.70
N ILE A 345 11.85 -15.55 -14.58
CA ILE A 345 11.25 -16.86 -14.32
C ILE A 345 10.32 -16.72 -13.12
N ILE A 346 9.01 -16.81 -13.32
CA ILE A 346 7.97 -16.40 -12.36
C ILE A 346 6.70 -17.28 -12.46
N SER A 347 5.78 -17.12 -11.51
CA SER A 347 4.44 -17.73 -11.51
C SER A 347 3.41 -16.77 -12.13
N THR A 348 2.22 -17.27 -12.46
CA THR A 348 1.18 -16.50 -13.19
C THR A 348 0.64 -15.31 -12.40
N ASP A 349 0.32 -15.52 -11.12
CA ASP A 349 -0.08 -14.49 -10.15
C ASP A 349 0.92 -13.32 -10.06
N MET A 350 2.20 -13.65 -10.20
CA MET A 350 3.33 -12.74 -10.10
C MET A 350 3.65 -11.97 -11.40
N LEU A 351 2.96 -12.26 -12.52
CA LEU A 351 3.25 -11.66 -13.82
C LEU A 351 3.14 -10.13 -13.82
N GLN A 352 2.09 -9.60 -13.21
CA GLN A 352 1.84 -8.16 -13.16
C GLN A 352 2.97 -7.47 -12.35
N LYS A 353 3.41 -8.10 -11.26
CA LYS A 353 4.49 -7.58 -10.42
C LYS A 353 5.86 -7.61 -11.11
N GLU A 354 6.20 -8.68 -11.83
CA GLU A 354 7.51 -8.79 -12.50
C GLU A 354 7.72 -7.80 -13.65
N LEU A 355 6.65 -7.44 -14.36
CA LEU A 355 6.75 -6.49 -15.48
C LEU A 355 6.98 -5.05 -15.02
N PHE A 356 6.57 -4.69 -13.80
CA PHE A 356 6.60 -3.30 -13.31
C PHE A 356 7.46 -3.07 -12.06
N THR A 357 7.97 -4.09 -11.37
CA THR A 357 8.76 -3.94 -10.13
C THR A 357 10.22 -4.40 -10.24
N ASP A 358 11.12 -3.70 -9.53
CA ASP A 358 12.54 -4.07 -9.39
C ASP A 358 12.81 -5.00 -8.21
N ALA A 359 11.80 -5.29 -7.38
CA ALA A 359 11.89 -6.33 -6.36
C ALA A 359 12.18 -7.72 -6.95
N GLY A 360 11.71 -7.96 -8.19
CA GLY A 360 11.55 -9.29 -8.73
C GLY A 360 10.37 -10.02 -8.09
N ALA A 361 9.59 -10.73 -8.89
CA ALA A 361 8.47 -11.54 -8.40
C ALA A 361 8.84 -13.04 -8.33
N GLY A 362 9.80 -13.45 -9.17
CA GLY A 362 10.46 -14.76 -9.13
C GLY A 362 11.98 -14.61 -9.16
N THR A 363 12.61 -15.02 -10.27
CA THR A 363 14.05 -14.82 -10.53
C THR A 363 14.24 -13.97 -11.77
N LEU A 364 14.83 -12.79 -11.59
CA LEU A 364 15.26 -11.87 -12.65
C LEU A 364 16.69 -12.21 -13.09
N ILE A 365 16.90 -12.45 -14.38
CA ILE A 365 18.20 -12.75 -14.98
C ILE A 365 18.50 -11.71 -16.04
N ARG A 366 19.67 -11.09 -15.95
CA ARG A 366 20.12 -10.02 -16.85
C ARG A 366 21.62 -10.11 -17.05
N ARG A 367 22.15 -9.46 -18.08
CA ARG A 367 23.60 -9.26 -18.20
C ARG A 367 24.15 -8.47 -17.00
N GLY A 368 23.48 -7.37 -16.68
CA GLY A 368 24.02 -6.38 -15.74
C GLY A 368 25.27 -5.73 -16.35
N HIS A 369 26.24 -5.42 -15.49
CA HIS A 369 27.59 -4.97 -15.85
C HIS A 369 28.58 -5.64 -14.91
N LYS A 370 29.84 -5.79 -15.36
CA LYS A 370 30.93 -6.15 -14.45
C LYS A 370 31.16 -5.03 -13.45
N LEU A 371 31.38 -5.40 -12.20
CA LEU A 371 31.82 -4.46 -11.19
C LEU A 371 33.34 -4.32 -11.27
N TYR A 372 33.84 -3.10 -11.08
CA TYR A 372 35.25 -2.86 -10.84
C TYR A 372 35.47 -2.50 -9.38
N LYS A 373 36.64 -2.91 -8.89
CA LYS A 373 37.21 -2.53 -7.60
C LYS A 373 38.67 -2.21 -7.83
N GLN A 374 39.13 -1.04 -7.43
CA GLN A 374 40.52 -0.62 -7.62
C GLN A 374 41.04 0.19 -6.43
N SER A 375 42.33 0.02 -6.12
CA SER A 375 43.04 0.81 -5.11
C SER A 375 43.62 2.09 -5.73
N GLY A 376 43.40 3.22 -5.08
CA GLY A 376 43.80 4.53 -5.59
C GLY A 376 42.94 5.03 -6.76
N VAL A 377 43.37 6.14 -7.38
CA VAL A 377 42.56 6.95 -8.31
C VAL A 377 42.98 6.82 -9.78
N GLU A 378 43.96 5.96 -10.08
CA GLU A 378 44.72 6.05 -11.34
C GLU A 378 44.27 5.07 -12.43
N ALA A 379 43.49 4.04 -12.11
CA ALA A 379 43.25 2.91 -13.00
C ALA A 379 41.82 2.78 -13.58
N VAL A 380 40.89 3.72 -13.28
CA VAL A 380 39.61 3.86 -14.00
C VAL A 380 39.55 5.23 -14.70
N GLY A 381 39.47 5.19 -16.04
CA GLY A 381 38.99 6.25 -16.93
C GLY A 381 39.06 7.68 -16.38
N SER A 382 40.26 8.18 -16.05
CA SER A 382 40.41 9.31 -15.13
C SER A 382 39.70 10.61 -15.57
N ALA A 383 39.50 10.82 -16.88
CA ALA A 383 38.68 11.91 -17.41
C ALA A 383 37.17 11.70 -17.16
N GLN A 384 36.64 10.51 -17.43
CA GLN A 384 35.24 10.16 -17.19
C GLN A 384 34.93 10.14 -15.69
N LEU A 385 35.82 9.58 -14.87
CA LEU A 385 35.66 9.58 -13.41
C LEU A 385 35.63 11.00 -12.85
N ARG A 386 36.50 11.90 -13.33
CA ARG A 386 36.44 13.34 -13.00
C ARG A 386 35.11 13.97 -13.42
N GLN A 387 34.60 13.63 -14.60
CA GLN A 387 33.31 14.12 -15.10
C GLN A 387 32.15 13.68 -14.20
N ILE A 388 32.11 12.42 -13.75
CA ILE A 388 31.09 11.95 -12.79
C ILE A 388 31.15 12.73 -11.47
N PHE A 389 32.34 13.10 -11.00
CA PHE A 389 32.49 13.96 -9.82
C PHE A 389 32.01 15.40 -10.08
N THR A 390 32.33 15.99 -11.24
CA THR A 390 31.77 17.30 -11.64
C THR A 390 30.24 17.28 -11.67
N ASP A 391 29.65 16.24 -12.26
CA ASP A 391 28.23 16.19 -12.58
C ASP A 391 27.35 15.72 -11.41
N ARG A 392 27.91 14.98 -10.44
CA ARG A 392 27.13 14.34 -9.35
C ARG A 392 27.59 14.70 -7.93
N ASP A 393 28.80 15.22 -7.70
CA ASP A 393 29.24 15.56 -6.34
C ASP A 393 28.72 16.92 -5.88
N ALA A 394 28.00 16.94 -4.76
CA ALA A 394 27.33 18.14 -4.27
C ALA A 394 28.26 19.19 -3.62
N GLU A 395 29.52 18.88 -3.30
CA GLU A 395 30.53 19.89 -2.91
C GLU A 395 31.15 20.54 -4.16
N VAL A 396 31.38 19.75 -5.22
CA VAL A 396 31.88 20.25 -6.51
C VAL A 396 30.82 21.10 -7.21
N GLN A 397 29.58 20.62 -7.34
CA GLN A 397 28.46 21.37 -7.90
C GLN A 397 28.20 22.70 -7.16
N SER A 398 28.43 22.75 -5.85
CA SER A 398 28.27 23.98 -5.04
C SER A 398 29.54 24.83 -4.95
N GLY A 399 30.60 24.50 -5.70
CA GLY A 399 31.86 25.25 -5.77
C GLY A 399 32.66 25.27 -4.46
N LYS A 400 32.37 24.38 -3.51
CA LYS A 400 33.05 24.31 -2.20
C LYS A 400 34.41 23.63 -2.28
N ARG A 401 34.58 22.71 -3.22
CA ARG A 401 35.81 21.95 -3.48
C ARG A 401 35.97 21.73 -4.97
N SER A 402 37.20 21.72 -5.47
CA SER A 402 37.46 21.23 -6.84
C SER A 402 37.61 19.71 -6.88
N VAL A 403 37.35 19.12 -8.05
CA VAL A 403 37.64 17.70 -8.32
C VAL A 403 39.14 17.39 -8.12
N ALA A 404 40.02 18.37 -8.35
CA ALA A 404 41.46 18.22 -8.16
C ALA A 404 41.84 18.04 -6.67
N GLU A 405 41.19 18.77 -5.75
CA GLU A 405 41.39 18.59 -4.31
C GLU A 405 40.90 17.21 -3.84
N LEU A 406 39.68 16.82 -4.24
CA LEU A 406 39.12 15.51 -3.87
C LEU A 406 40.02 14.35 -4.34
N PHE A 407 40.54 14.44 -5.57
CA PHE A 407 41.46 13.44 -6.12
C PHE A 407 42.85 13.51 -5.45
N GLY A 408 43.21 14.62 -4.79
CA GLY A 408 44.39 14.74 -3.93
C GLY A 408 44.22 13.98 -2.62
N ASP A 409 43.10 14.18 -1.91
CA ASP A 409 42.78 13.46 -0.66
C ASP A 409 42.83 11.93 -0.86
N PHE A 410 42.26 11.44 -1.98
CA PHE A 410 42.21 10.02 -2.33
C PHE A 410 43.57 9.43 -2.73
N LYS A 411 44.58 10.25 -3.04
CA LYS A 411 45.98 9.81 -3.21
C LYS A 411 46.73 9.74 -1.89
N ASN A 412 46.43 10.64 -0.97
CA ASN A 412 47.09 10.72 0.33
C ASN A 412 46.54 9.72 1.37
N THR A 413 45.35 9.15 1.11
CA THR A 413 44.65 8.23 2.01
C THR A 413 44.49 6.86 1.34
N PRO A 414 44.71 5.72 2.03
CA PRO A 414 44.36 4.41 1.50
C PRO A 414 42.88 4.36 1.11
N THR A 415 42.63 4.19 -0.19
CA THR A 415 41.32 4.39 -0.81
C THR A 415 41.04 3.29 -1.82
N THR A 416 39.82 2.76 -1.82
CA THR A 416 39.32 1.85 -2.86
C THR A 416 38.07 2.45 -3.51
N ILE A 417 38.10 2.49 -4.85
CA ILE A 417 36.99 2.94 -5.68
C ILE A 417 36.27 1.70 -6.21
N TYR A 418 34.96 1.69 -6.03
CA TYR A 418 34.04 0.67 -6.52
C TYR A 418 33.08 1.29 -7.52
N GLY A 419 32.62 0.52 -8.49
CA GLY A 419 31.58 0.93 -9.43
C GLY A 419 31.28 -0.13 -10.48
N ASP A 420 30.46 0.22 -11.46
CA ASP A 420 30.17 -0.58 -12.64
C ASP A 420 30.89 -0.04 -13.89
N GLU A 421 31.13 -0.91 -14.88
CA GLU A 421 31.78 -0.58 -16.16
C GLU A 421 31.32 0.76 -16.82
N PRO A 422 30.02 1.12 -16.85
CA PRO A 422 29.52 2.42 -17.34
C PRO A 422 29.73 3.66 -16.45
N LEU A 423 30.18 3.52 -15.20
CA LEU A 423 30.12 4.56 -14.16
C LEU A 423 28.70 5.05 -13.84
N ASP A 424 27.71 4.16 -13.92
CA ASP A 424 26.32 4.45 -13.55
C ASP A 424 26.18 4.50 -12.02
N VAL A 425 27.05 3.83 -11.27
CA VAL A 425 27.30 4.04 -9.83
C VAL A 425 28.80 4.07 -9.55
N VAL A 426 29.25 5.09 -8.83
CA VAL A 426 30.62 5.20 -8.31
C VAL A 426 30.56 5.37 -6.79
N ALA A 427 31.35 4.58 -6.06
CA ALA A 427 31.48 4.64 -4.61
C ALA A 427 32.96 4.67 -4.20
N VAL A 428 33.31 5.51 -3.23
CA VAL A 428 34.68 5.65 -2.73
C VAL A 428 34.73 5.33 -1.25
N VAL A 429 35.54 4.34 -0.88
CA VAL A 429 35.77 3.93 0.51
C VAL A 429 37.21 4.22 0.90
N THR A 430 37.38 5.00 1.97
CA THR A 430 38.69 5.28 2.58
C THR A 430 38.90 4.36 3.79
N HIS A 431 40.08 3.76 3.90
CA HIS A 431 40.41 2.75 4.91
C HIS A 431 41.88 2.87 5.39
N PRO A 432 42.24 3.93 6.15
CA PRO A 432 43.54 4.02 6.80
C PRO A 432 43.82 2.80 7.69
N GLU A 433 45.08 2.40 7.79
CA GLU A 433 45.48 1.23 8.58
C GLU A 433 45.15 1.43 10.07
N GLY A 434 44.47 0.45 10.67
CA GLY A 434 43.98 0.51 12.05
C GLY A 434 42.67 1.29 12.27
N GLU A 435 42.16 2.02 11.27
CA GLU A 435 40.92 2.79 11.38
C GLU A 435 39.69 2.05 10.83
N THR A 436 38.49 2.55 11.15
CA THR A 436 37.24 2.06 10.55
C THR A 436 37.08 2.61 9.11
N PRO A 437 36.69 1.77 8.13
CA PRO A 437 36.39 2.21 6.77
C PRO A 437 35.21 3.20 6.71
N VAL A 438 35.36 4.23 5.87
CA VAL A 438 34.32 5.24 5.61
C VAL A 438 34.06 5.34 4.12
N MET A 439 32.82 5.11 3.68
CA MET A 439 32.40 5.45 2.32
C MET A 439 32.18 6.96 2.26
N THR A 440 33.18 7.68 1.76
CA THR A 440 33.23 9.15 1.76
C THR A 440 32.42 9.75 0.63
N LYS A 441 32.22 9.02 -0.47
CA LYS A 441 31.43 9.45 -1.63
C LYS A 441 30.63 8.27 -2.19
N PHE A 442 29.38 8.55 -2.57
CA PHE A 442 28.45 7.63 -3.21
C PHE A 442 27.67 8.41 -4.27
N LEU A 443 27.94 8.15 -5.55
CA LEU A 443 27.53 8.98 -6.69
C LEU A 443 26.73 8.17 -7.73
N PRO A 444 25.57 7.59 -7.35
CA PRO A 444 24.71 6.88 -8.28
C PRO A 444 24.06 7.84 -9.28
N SER A 445 23.82 7.36 -10.50
CA SER A 445 22.87 7.96 -11.41
C SER A 445 21.45 7.48 -11.09
N ALA A 446 20.42 8.18 -11.57
CA ALA A 446 19.05 7.71 -11.52
C ALA A 446 18.86 6.34 -12.20
N ASN A 447 19.66 6.02 -13.23
CA ASN A 447 19.65 4.72 -13.88
C ASN A 447 20.37 3.64 -13.04
N GLY A 448 21.43 4.00 -12.32
CA GLY A 448 22.11 3.15 -11.35
C GLY A 448 21.22 2.75 -10.15
N MET A 449 20.37 3.68 -9.68
CA MET A 449 19.36 3.41 -8.66
C MET A 449 18.22 2.54 -9.19
N LEU A 450 17.55 2.96 -10.28
CA LEU A 450 16.41 2.26 -10.88
C LEU A 450 16.75 0.83 -11.34
N ASN A 451 18.01 0.54 -11.68
CA ASN A 451 18.45 -0.80 -12.05
C ASN A 451 19.15 -1.56 -10.91
N LYS A 452 19.11 -1.09 -9.64
CA LYS A 452 19.78 -1.74 -8.50
C LYS A 452 21.28 -2.04 -8.74
N ILE A 453 21.96 -1.18 -9.51
CA ILE A 453 23.41 -1.22 -9.65
C ILE A 453 24.05 -0.73 -8.34
N ALA A 454 23.38 0.20 -7.66
CA ALA A 454 23.68 0.65 -6.31
C ALA A 454 23.83 -0.53 -5.32
N ASP A 455 22.85 -1.44 -5.32
CA ASP A 455 22.83 -2.64 -4.49
C ASP A 455 24.01 -3.57 -4.81
N ASN A 456 24.25 -3.87 -6.09
CA ASN A 456 25.37 -4.71 -6.55
C ASN A 456 26.75 -4.16 -6.07
N VAL A 457 26.94 -2.84 -6.19
CA VAL A 457 28.16 -2.15 -5.73
C VAL A 457 28.27 -2.22 -4.20
N PHE A 458 27.19 -1.96 -3.46
CA PHE A 458 27.17 -1.95 -2.01
C PHE A 458 27.39 -3.36 -1.40
N ASP A 459 26.80 -4.40 -1.99
CA ASP A 459 27.06 -5.79 -1.60
C ASP A 459 28.52 -6.20 -1.85
N THR A 460 29.19 -5.57 -2.81
CA THR A 460 30.63 -5.80 -3.06
C THR A 460 31.48 -5.09 -2.01
N ILE A 461 31.17 -3.84 -1.67
CA ILE A 461 31.75 -3.14 -0.51
C ILE A 461 31.55 -3.96 0.78
N LYS A 462 30.40 -4.61 0.96
CA LYS A 462 30.05 -5.42 2.14
C LYS A 462 30.75 -6.78 2.21
N LYS A 463 31.23 -7.34 1.09
CA LYS A 463 32.14 -8.50 1.07
C LYS A 463 33.53 -8.13 1.59
N ASP A 464 34.02 -6.96 1.21
CA ASP A 464 35.37 -6.48 1.55
C ASP A 464 35.46 -5.85 2.94
N HIS A 465 34.49 -5.01 3.30
CA HIS A 465 34.48 -4.26 4.55
C HIS A 465 33.35 -4.78 5.45
N LYS A 466 33.70 -5.60 6.45
CA LYS A 466 32.76 -6.18 7.44
C LYS A 466 32.09 -5.13 8.34
N ARG A 467 32.66 -3.93 8.43
CA ARG A 467 32.12 -2.73 9.08
C ARG A 467 32.33 -1.53 8.17
N LEU A 468 31.38 -0.59 8.15
CA LEU A 468 31.44 0.61 7.31
C LEU A 468 30.63 1.74 7.96
N PHE A 469 31.12 2.97 7.86
CA PHE A 469 30.35 4.19 8.14
C PHE A 469 30.20 5.02 6.86
N TRP A 470 29.10 5.76 6.73
CA TRP A 470 28.87 6.71 5.64
C TRP A 470 27.89 7.81 6.02
N THR A 471 27.82 8.87 5.23
CA THR A 471 26.96 10.03 5.47
C THR A 471 26.08 10.34 4.27
N ALA A 472 24.83 10.72 4.54
CA ALA A 472 23.93 11.32 3.54
C ALA A 472 23.21 12.54 4.13
N LYS A 473 22.75 13.43 3.25
CA LYS A 473 21.97 14.61 3.66
C LYS A 473 20.48 14.25 3.81
N ALA A 474 19.67 15.15 4.37
CA ALA A 474 18.23 14.91 4.52
C ALA A 474 17.41 15.21 3.25
N ASP A 475 17.96 16.01 2.34
CA ASP A 475 17.49 16.29 0.98
C ASP A 475 17.94 15.24 -0.05
N ASP A 476 18.65 14.19 0.37
CA ASP A 476 19.04 13.07 -0.49
C ASP A 476 17.80 12.24 -0.90
N GLU A 477 17.52 12.18 -2.21
CA GLU A 477 16.39 11.44 -2.77
C GLU A 477 16.46 9.93 -2.43
N ASN A 478 17.67 9.41 -2.22
CA ASN A 478 17.97 8.00 -1.95
C ASN A 478 17.98 7.68 -0.45
N ARG A 479 17.60 8.61 0.43
CA ARG A 479 17.68 8.45 1.90
C ARG A 479 17.09 7.13 2.41
N ALA A 480 15.98 6.65 1.82
CA ALA A 480 15.39 5.35 2.18
C ALA A 480 16.32 4.16 1.91
N TRP A 481 17.03 4.16 0.78
CA TRP A 481 17.99 3.12 0.40
C TRP A 481 19.15 3.00 1.42
N HIS A 482 19.57 4.13 2.00
CA HIS A 482 20.57 4.12 3.08
C HIS A 482 20.02 3.53 4.39
N PHE A 483 18.79 3.89 4.80
CA PHE A 483 18.16 3.32 6.01
C PHE A 483 17.96 1.80 5.91
N GLU A 484 17.57 1.28 4.74
CA GLU A 484 17.42 -0.17 4.50
C GLU A 484 18.71 -0.98 4.61
N ARG A 485 19.89 -0.34 4.49
CA ARG A 485 21.20 -1.00 4.38
C ARG A 485 22.12 -0.79 5.59
N ALA A 486 21.66 -0.03 6.59
CA ALA A 486 22.35 0.26 7.82
C ALA A 486 21.83 -0.61 8.99
N ASP A 487 22.74 -1.02 9.87
CA ASP A 487 22.37 -1.63 11.17
C ASP A 487 22.00 -0.53 12.19
N GLY A 488 22.46 0.71 11.97
CA GLY A 488 22.14 1.87 12.80
C GLY A 488 22.40 3.21 12.10
N SER A 489 21.78 4.27 12.63
CA SER A 489 21.84 5.63 12.07
C SER A 489 21.72 6.71 13.15
N PHE A 490 22.38 7.85 12.94
CA PHE A 490 22.21 9.07 13.72
C PHE A 490 21.88 10.25 12.80
N THR A 491 20.79 10.98 13.08
CA THR A 491 20.35 12.12 12.25
C THR A 491 20.24 13.40 13.09
N ARG A 492 20.83 14.51 12.61
CA ARG A 492 20.78 15.83 13.25
C ARG A 492 20.83 16.93 12.20
N ALA A 493 20.03 17.99 12.38
CA ALA A 493 20.08 19.22 11.58
C ALA A 493 20.19 19.01 10.05
N GLY A 494 19.37 18.09 9.50
CA GLY A 494 19.35 17.79 8.06
C GLY A 494 20.51 16.93 7.54
N ARG A 495 21.26 16.26 8.43
CA ARG A 495 22.38 15.37 8.12
C ARG A 495 22.23 14.02 8.82
N SER A 496 22.61 12.93 8.16
CA SER A 496 22.56 11.57 8.71
C SER A 496 23.90 10.85 8.57
N LEU A 497 24.36 10.27 9.66
CA LEU A 497 25.43 9.27 9.73
C LEU A 497 24.79 7.88 9.78
N PHE A 498 25.32 6.93 9.02
CA PHE A 498 24.86 5.54 8.95
C PHE A 498 26.04 4.59 9.15
N TRP A 499 25.76 3.38 9.66
CA TRP A 499 26.76 2.32 9.77
C TRP A 499 26.17 0.92 9.66
N TYR A 500 27.04 -0.04 9.36
CA TYR A 500 26.79 -1.48 9.59
C TYR A 500 28.03 -2.15 10.17
N GLY A 501 27.86 -3.34 10.76
CA GLY A 501 28.95 -4.19 11.26
C GLY A 501 29.51 -3.82 12.63
N VAL A 502 28.83 -2.93 13.37
CA VAL A 502 29.19 -2.54 14.75
C VAL A 502 27.93 -2.62 15.61
N ALA A 503 27.91 -3.56 16.55
CA ALA A 503 26.73 -3.89 17.37
C ALA A 503 26.76 -3.32 18.80
N ASP A 504 27.93 -2.97 19.33
CA ASP A 504 28.04 -2.28 20.62
C ASP A 504 27.99 -0.76 20.40
N VAL A 505 27.03 -0.09 21.04
CA VAL A 505 26.88 1.37 21.03
C VAL A 505 28.16 2.05 21.53
N LYS A 506 28.90 1.46 22.49
CA LYS A 506 30.15 2.02 23.00
C LYS A 506 31.32 1.90 22.01
N GLU A 507 31.26 0.94 21.08
CA GLU A 507 32.20 0.86 19.97
C GLU A 507 31.85 1.91 18.91
N VAL A 508 30.56 2.14 18.63
CA VAL A 508 30.09 3.25 17.76
C VAL A 508 30.50 4.62 18.32
N GLU A 509 30.30 4.87 19.62
CA GLU A 509 30.72 6.10 20.31
C GLU A 509 32.23 6.37 20.13
N ARG A 510 33.07 5.37 20.43
CA ARG A 510 34.54 5.49 20.27
C ARG A 510 34.98 5.71 18.83
N ILE A 511 34.33 5.07 17.87
CA ILE A 511 34.59 5.28 16.43
C ILE A 511 34.23 6.71 16.02
N ILE A 512 33.11 7.23 16.52
CA ILE A 512 32.65 8.61 16.30
C ILE A 512 33.60 9.65 16.92
N GLU A 513 34.10 9.42 18.13
CA GLU A 513 35.15 10.26 18.74
C GLU A 513 36.42 10.28 17.88
N GLY A 514 36.81 9.12 17.32
CA GLY A 514 37.90 9.01 16.34
C GLY A 514 37.65 9.79 15.05
N PHE A 515 36.40 9.87 14.58
CA PHE A 515 36.03 10.70 13.43
C PHE A 515 36.03 12.21 13.73
N GLU A 516 35.69 12.64 14.95
CA GLU A 516 35.84 14.06 15.35
C GLU A 516 37.31 14.46 15.46
N GLN A 517 38.18 13.57 15.95
CA GLN A 517 39.63 13.81 16.09
C GLN A 517 40.37 13.77 14.74
N SER A 518 40.04 12.82 13.86
CA SER A 518 40.68 12.68 12.54
C SER A 518 40.10 13.62 11.46
N GLY A 519 38.92 14.20 11.70
CA GLY A 519 38.23 15.05 10.72
C GLY A 519 37.69 14.34 9.48
N ARG A 520 37.76 12.99 9.43
CA ARG A 520 37.37 12.17 8.26
C ARG A 520 35.88 12.21 7.92
N ILE A 521 35.04 12.73 8.81
CA ILE A 521 33.62 13.03 8.61
C ILE A 521 33.37 14.44 9.14
N GLU A 522 32.62 15.30 8.43
CA GLU A 522 32.36 16.67 8.96
C GLU A 522 31.71 16.57 10.34
N ARG A 523 32.19 17.37 11.28
CA ARG A 523 31.65 17.51 12.64
C ARG A 523 30.12 17.68 12.70
N VAL A 524 29.52 18.20 11.63
CA VAL A 524 28.08 18.46 11.49
C VAL A 524 27.23 17.19 11.26
N PHE A 525 27.84 16.06 10.87
CA PHE A 525 27.19 14.73 10.83
C PHE A 525 27.31 13.97 12.17
N LEU A 526 28.16 14.44 13.09
CA LEU A 526 28.49 13.72 14.33
C LEU A 526 27.59 14.16 15.53
N PRO A 527 27.34 13.27 16.52
CA PRO A 527 26.49 13.53 17.70
C PRO A 527 27.10 14.46 18.77
N VAL A 528 27.95 15.41 18.37
CA VAL A 528 28.88 16.12 19.28
C VAL A 528 28.29 17.38 19.93
N GLY A 529 28.80 17.75 21.11
CA GLY A 529 28.33 18.92 21.86
C GLY A 529 28.54 20.26 21.12
N PRO A 530 27.74 21.30 21.43
CA PRO A 530 27.95 22.64 20.90
C PRO A 530 29.34 23.15 21.31
N SER A 531 30.02 23.85 20.40
CA SER A 531 31.36 24.40 20.64
C SER A 531 31.37 25.36 21.83
N THR A 532 32.43 25.33 22.64
CA THR A 532 32.64 26.26 23.75
C THR A 532 32.61 27.71 23.25
N PRO A 533 31.75 28.60 23.78
CA PRO A 533 31.70 29.99 23.33
C PRO A 533 32.94 30.79 23.77
N PRO A 534 33.45 31.72 22.95
CA PRO A 534 34.42 32.71 23.39
C PRO A 534 33.83 33.68 24.42
N HIS A 535 34.70 34.39 25.14
CA HIS A 535 34.34 35.15 26.35
C HIS A 535 33.33 36.29 26.12
N ARG A 536 32.51 36.55 27.15
CA ARG A 536 31.63 37.73 27.23
C ARG A 536 32.43 39.02 27.40
N LEU A 537 32.02 40.06 26.66
CA LEU A 537 32.09 41.45 27.10
C LEU A 537 30.67 42.02 27.10
N GLY A 538 30.36 42.93 28.03
CA GLY A 538 28.99 43.39 28.29
C GLY A 538 28.67 44.79 27.78
N ALA A 539 27.39 45.06 27.56
CA ALA A 539 26.82 46.40 27.34
C ALA A 539 25.50 46.54 28.11
N THR A 540 25.02 47.78 28.28
CA THR A 540 24.08 48.17 29.34
C THR A 540 22.61 48.35 28.92
N ARG A 541 21.76 48.44 29.95
CA ARG A 541 20.29 48.58 29.94
C ARG A 541 19.77 49.77 29.09
N ALA A 542 18.51 49.65 28.67
CA ALA A 542 17.57 50.77 28.63
C ALA A 542 16.20 50.33 29.24
N PHE A 543 15.46 51.26 29.83
CA PHE A 543 14.10 51.05 30.37
C PHE A 543 13.07 51.83 29.53
N SER A 544 11.81 51.36 29.48
CA SER A 544 10.62 52.22 29.41
C SER A 544 9.34 51.44 29.73
N THR A 545 8.26 52.17 30.07
CA THR A 545 7.07 51.64 30.75
C THR A 545 5.75 52.16 30.19
N SER A 546 4.80 51.27 29.95
CA SER A 546 3.34 51.54 29.92
C SER A 546 2.60 50.20 30.08
N ALA A 547 1.80 49.97 31.12
CA ALA A 547 0.52 50.60 31.50
C ALA A 547 -0.67 50.08 30.65
N ARG A 548 -1.51 49.24 31.26
CA ARG A 548 -2.77 48.71 30.71
C ARG A 548 -3.97 49.61 31.07
N PRO A 549 -5.01 49.67 30.23
CA PRO A 549 -6.40 49.80 30.67
C PRO A 549 -7.03 48.41 30.91
N ALA A 550 -8.11 48.36 31.70
CA ALA A 550 -8.93 47.16 31.87
C ALA A 550 -10.42 47.54 31.83
N LEU A 551 -11.24 46.68 31.19
CA LEU A 551 -12.69 46.87 31.07
C LEU A 551 -13.42 45.56 31.41
N THR A 552 -13.87 45.51 32.67
CA THR A 552 -15.29 45.33 33.06
C THR A 552 -16.13 44.27 32.35
N ASN A 553 -16.36 43.13 33.04
CA ASN A 553 -17.46 42.22 32.75
C ASN A 553 -18.82 42.85 33.07
N SER A 554 -19.85 42.55 32.28
CA SER A 554 -21.26 42.72 32.66
C SER A 554 -21.98 41.37 32.65
N THR A 555 -22.53 40.97 33.80
CA THR A 555 -23.20 39.68 34.00
C THR A 555 -24.72 39.84 34.13
N SER A 556 -25.45 39.63 33.05
CA SER A 556 -26.93 39.63 33.04
C SER A 556 -27.49 38.25 33.41
N ASN A 557 -27.77 38.05 34.70
CA ASN A 557 -28.25 36.76 35.23
C ASN A 557 -29.80 36.65 35.18
N GLY A 558 -30.34 36.15 34.07
CA GLY A 558 -31.78 36.01 33.84
C GLY A 558 -32.37 34.68 34.36
N ARG A 559 -33.23 34.75 35.40
CA ARG A 559 -33.98 33.59 35.91
C ARG A 559 -35.17 33.21 35.01
N ARG A 560 -35.49 31.91 34.98
CA ARG A 560 -36.59 31.32 34.18
C ARG A 560 -37.97 31.88 34.56
N GLY A 561 -38.81 32.12 33.57
CA GLY A 561 -40.27 32.01 33.69
C GLY A 561 -40.74 30.69 33.06
N TYR A 562 -41.71 30.01 33.67
CA TYR A 562 -42.34 28.83 33.06
C TYR A 562 -43.40 29.28 32.05
N ALA A 563 -43.17 29.05 30.77
CA ALA A 563 -44.22 28.99 29.77
C ALA A 563 -44.68 27.54 29.62
N THR A 564 -45.99 27.32 29.46
CA THR A 564 -46.55 26.00 29.14
C THR A 564 -45.99 25.51 27.82
N ALA A 565 -45.41 24.31 27.80
CA ALA A 565 -44.87 23.74 26.57
C ALA A 565 -45.98 23.50 25.55
N ALA A 566 -45.98 24.26 24.45
CA ALA A 566 -46.67 23.85 23.25
C ALA A 566 -46.02 22.57 22.70
N GLU A 567 -46.81 21.67 22.11
CA GLU A 567 -46.24 20.50 21.44
C GLU A 567 -45.32 20.95 20.31
N VAL A 568 -44.02 20.65 20.43
CA VAL A 568 -43.06 20.98 19.38
C VAL A 568 -43.38 20.09 18.17
N PRO A 569 -43.73 20.66 17.01
CA PRO A 569 -44.23 19.89 15.88
C PRO A 569 -43.18 18.88 15.42
N ARG A 570 -43.63 17.67 15.11
CA ARG A 570 -42.73 16.63 14.60
C ARG A 570 -42.28 16.95 13.18
N LYS A 571 -41.02 16.67 12.89
CA LYS A 571 -40.38 16.91 11.60
C LYS A 571 -40.02 15.57 10.93
N LYS A 572 -40.21 15.51 9.62
CA LYS A 572 -40.02 14.30 8.81
C LYS A 572 -38.61 14.23 8.25
N VAL A 573 -37.97 13.07 8.40
CA VAL A 573 -36.60 12.82 7.94
C VAL A 573 -36.60 11.78 6.81
N ALA A 574 -35.81 12.02 5.77
CA ALA A 574 -35.44 11.03 4.77
C ALA A 574 -33.95 10.66 4.88
N LEU A 575 -33.65 9.36 4.90
CA LEU A 575 -32.30 8.83 4.97
C LEU A 575 -31.90 8.18 3.63
N ILE A 576 -31.02 8.83 2.88
CA ILE A 576 -30.56 8.38 1.57
C ILE A 576 -29.24 7.62 1.73
N GLY A 577 -29.21 6.30 1.47
CA GLY A 577 -27.99 5.47 1.66
C GLY A 577 -27.96 4.66 2.96
N ALA A 578 -29.13 4.39 3.56
CA ALA A 578 -29.33 3.86 4.91
C ALA A 578 -28.64 2.52 5.29
N ARG A 579 -28.04 1.81 4.33
CA ARG A 579 -27.50 0.43 4.48
C ARG A 579 -26.18 0.36 5.28
N GLY A 580 -25.41 1.44 5.36
CA GLY A 580 -24.12 1.46 6.07
C GLY A 580 -24.27 1.47 7.60
N TYR A 581 -23.22 1.07 8.33
CA TYR A 581 -23.25 1.03 9.80
C TYR A 581 -23.61 2.38 10.44
N THR A 582 -23.16 3.50 9.88
CA THR A 582 -23.58 4.86 10.29
C THR A 582 -25.09 5.08 10.12
N GLY A 583 -25.67 4.63 9.00
CA GLY A 583 -27.11 4.72 8.73
C GLY A 583 -27.91 3.88 9.72
N GLN A 584 -27.46 2.66 10.02
CA GLN A 584 -28.08 1.79 11.02
C GLN A 584 -28.05 2.40 12.44
N ASN A 585 -26.93 3.02 12.84
CA ASN A 585 -26.84 3.73 14.12
C ASN A 585 -27.73 4.99 14.14
N LEU A 586 -27.83 5.73 13.04
CA LEU A 586 -28.71 6.89 12.93
C LEU A 586 -30.19 6.52 12.96
N ILE A 587 -30.58 5.38 12.37
CA ILE A 587 -31.95 4.83 12.49
C ILE A 587 -32.28 4.53 13.96
N SER A 588 -31.33 3.96 14.72
CA SER A 588 -31.49 3.72 16.16
C SER A 588 -31.68 5.01 16.96
N LEU A 589 -30.93 6.08 16.62
CA LEU A 589 -31.13 7.41 17.23
C LEU A 589 -32.49 8.03 16.85
N LEU A 590 -32.92 7.89 15.59
CA LEU A 590 -34.22 8.38 15.10
C LEU A 590 -35.41 7.62 15.72
N ASP A 591 -35.29 6.32 15.98
CA ASP A 591 -36.31 5.52 16.69
C ASP A 591 -36.57 6.06 18.12
N ASN A 592 -35.53 6.60 18.76
CA ASN A 592 -35.60 7.17 20.12
C ASN A 592 -35.84 8.69 20.15
N HIS A 593 -35.86 9.39 19.01
CA HIS A 593 -35.96 10.85 18.98
C HIS A 593 -37.38 11.36 19.27
N PRO A 594 -37.62 12.28 20.23
CA PRO A 594 -38.98 12.69 20.62
C PRO A 594 -39.77 13.45 19.53
N HIS A 595 -39.07 14.12 18.60
CA HIS A 595 -39.70 15.03 17.62
C HIS A 595 -39.34 14.77 16.14
N LEU A 596 -38.58 13.72 15.84
CA LEU A 596 -38.16 13.40 14.46
C LEU A 596 -38.73 12.05 14.07
N ASP A 597 -39.48 11.99 12.98
CA ASP A 597 -40.00 10.74 12.45
C ASP A 597 -39.35 10.46 11.08
N LEU A 598 -38.68 9.31 10.99
CA LEU A 598 -38.09 8.80 9.75
C LEU A 598 -39.22 8.30 8.85
N THR A 599 -39.43 8.93 7.69
CA THR A 599 -40.55 8.59 6.79
C THR A 599 -40.10 7.91 5.50
N HIS A 600 -38.86 8.14 5.03
CA HIS A 600 -38.34 7.51 3.80
C HIS A 600 -36.89 7.07 3.96
N VAL A 601 -36.55 5.90 3.42
CA VAL A 601 -35.26 5.23 3.65
C VAL A 601 -34.78 4.60 2.34
N SER A 602 -33.86 5.28 1.64
CA SER A 602 -33.42 4.85 0.31
C SER A 602 -32.28 3.81 0.39
N SER A 603 -32.52 2.64 -0.20
CA SER A 603 -31.56 1.55 -0.37
C SER A 603 -31.96 0.67 -1.57
N ARG A 604 -31.23 0.78 -2.68
CA ARG A 604 -31.44 0.00 -3.92
C ARG A 604 -31.48 -1.52 -3.70
N GLU A 605 -30.73 -2.02 -2.73
CA GLU A 605 -30.60 -3.46 -2.44
C GLU A 605 -31.68 -4.01 -1.50
N LEU A 606 -32.38 -3.15 -0.78
CA LEU A 606 -33.39 -3.54 0.22
C LEU A 606 -34.81 -3.07 -0.15
N ALA A 607 -34.97 -2.38 -1.28
CA ALA A 607 -36.24 -1.78 -1.70
C ALA A 607 -37.41 -2.78 -1.66
N GLY A 608 -38.52 -2.36 -1.05
CA GLY A 608 -39.71 -3.19 -0.79
C GLY A 608 -39.69 -3.94 0.55
N LEU A 609 -38.54 -4.05 1.23
CA LEU A 609 -38.46 -4.71 2.54
C LEU A 609 -38.83 -3.74 3.69
N PRO A 610 -39.47 -4.23 4.77
CA PRO A 610 -39.70 -3.44 5.97
C PRO A 610 -38.41 -3.22 6.77
N LEU A 611 -38.25 -2.00 7.26
CA LEU A 611 -37.22 -1.63 8.23
C LEU A 611 -37.61 -2.19 9.61
N LYS A 612 -36.95 -3.27 10.06
CA LYS A 612 -37.26 -3.95 11.33
C LYS A 612 -36.75 -3.15 12.55
N GLU A 613 -35.76 -2.30 12.32
CA GLU A 613 -34.97 -1.58 13.32
C GLU A 613 -35.68 -0.32 13.86
N TYR A 614 -36.72 0.15 13.16
CA TYR A 614 -37.50 1.35 13.48
C TYR A 614 -38.95 0.94 13.83
N LYS A 615 -39.45 1.40 14.98
CA LYS A 615 -40.65 0.86 15.63
C LYS A 615 -41.81 1.85 15.71
N LYS A 616 -41.54 3.15 15.60
CA LYS A 616 -42.54 4.22 15.66
C LYS A 616 -43.62 4.11 14.58
N SER A 617 -43.25 3.66 13.38
CA SER A 617 -44.17 3.44 12.26
C SER A 617 -43.61 2.39 11.30
N GLN A 618 -44.46 1.80 10.47
CA GLN A 618 -44.02 0.90 9.41
C GLN A 618 -43.39 1.70 8.27
N VAL A 619 -42.06 1.57 8.12
CA VAL A 619 -41.30 2.20 7.02
C VAL A 619 -40.75 1.09 6.13
N LEU A 620 -40.94 1.22 4.82
CA LEU A 620 -40.31 0.35 3.83
C LEU A 620 -39.06 1.03 3.28
N TYR A 621 -38.03 0.23 3.00
CA TYR A 621 -36.94 0.67 2.14
C TYR A 621 -37.48 0.96 0.74
N SER A 622 -37.02 2.04 0.12
CA SER A 622 -37.35 2.41 -1.26
C SER A 622 -36.08 2.58 -2.10
N ASN A 623 -36.22 2.74 -3.42
CA ASN A 623 -35.13 3.13 -4.31
C ASN A 623 -35.44 4.51 -4.89
N LEU A 624 -35.31 5.56 -4.07
CA LEU A 624 -35.62 6.93 -4.47
C LEU A 624 -34.65 7.38 -5.57
N SER A 625 -35.19 7.83 -6.69
CA SER A 625 -34.42 8.51 -7.74
C SER A 625 -34.13 9.97 -7.36
N VAL A 626 -33.30 10.63 -8.17
CA VAL A 626 -33.02 12.07 -8.01
C VAL A 626 -34.30 12.89 -8.27
N GLU A 627 -35.09 12.44 -9.23
CA GLU A 627 -36.38 12.99 -9.62
C GLU A 627 -37.43 12.85 -8.51
N ASP A 628 -37.43 11.75 -7.77
CA ASP A 628 -38.35 11.55 -6.64
C ASP A 628 -37.96 12.44 -5.45
N VAL A 629 -36.67 12.51 -5.12
CA VAL A 629 -36.16 13.44 -4.09
C VAL A 629 -36.51 14.89 -4.42
N GLY A 630 -36.36 15.30 -5.69
CA GLY A 630 -36.77 16.62 -6.17
C GLY A 630 -38.27 16.90 -5.96
N LYS A 631 -39.15 15.98 -6.38
CA LYS A 631 -40.61 16.11 -6.19
C LYS A 631 -41.01 16.20 -4.71
N MET A 632 -40.42 15.36 -3.88
CA MET A 632 -40.69 15.28 -2.43
C MET A 632 -40.18 16.53 -1.67
N ALA A 633 -39.08 17.13 -2.13
CA ALA A 633 -38.60 18.40 -1.60
C ALA A 633 -39.47 19.58 -2.07
N GLU A 634 -39.98 19.55 -3.31
CA GLU A 634 -40.85 20.57 -3.90
C GLU A 634 -42.25 20.56 -3.25
N SER A 635 -42.78 19.38 -2.92
CA SER A 635 -44.03 19.20 -2.18
C SER A 635 -43.92 19.46 -0.67
N ASN A 636 -42.71 19.67 -0.15
CA ASN A 636 -42.42 19.71 1.30
C ASN A 636 -42.88 18.44 2.05
N GLU A 637 -42.76 17.27 1.43
CA GLU A 637 -43.08 15.99 2.07
C GLU A 637 -42.06 15.62 3.16
N VAL A 638 -40.85 16.17 3.09
CA VAL A 638 -39.70 15.90 3.98
C VAL A 638 -39.06 17.21 4.43
N ASP A 639 -38.83 17.35 5.74
CA ASP A 639 -38.20 18.54 6.33
C ASP A 639 -36.66 18.45 6.40
N ALA A 640 -36.10 17.23 6.47
CA ALA A 640 -34.66 17.03 6.54
C ALA A 640 -34.17 15.80 5.75
N TRP A 641 -33.07 15.99 5.03
CA TRP A 641 -32.44 15.04 4.12
C TRP A 641 -31.06 14.65 4.64
N VAL A 642 -30.88 13.40 5.04
CA VAL A 642 -29.56 12.87 5.44
C VAL A 642 -28.95 12.09 4.28
N MET A 643 -27.84 12.58 3.74
CA MET A 643 -27.09 11.92 2.68
C MET A 643 -26.03 10.99 3.29
N ALA A 644 -26.43 9.75 3.56
CA ALA A 644 -25.57 8.66 4.04
C ALA A 644 -24.88 7.90 2.88
N LEU A 645 -24.47 8.62 1.84
CA LEU A 645 -23.94 8.08 0.60
C LEU A 645 -22.39 8.03 0.61
N PRO A 646 -21.76 7.18 -0.23
CA PRO A 646 -20.33 7.25 -0.50
C PRO A 646 -19.94 8.57 -1.16
N ASN A 647 -18.73 9.06 -0.89
CA ASN A 647 -18.16 10.26 -1.52
C ASN A 647 -18.23 10.19 -3.06
N GLY A 648 -18.52 11.33 -3.69
CA GLY A 648 -18.70 11.52 -5.13
C GLY A 648 -20.12 11.22 -5.63
N ILE A 649 -21.09 11.03 -4.73
CA ILE A 649 -22.45 10.56 -5.06
C ILE A 649 -23.54 11.50 -4.49
N CYS A 650 -23.23 12.37 -3.53
CA CYS A 650 -24.25 13.25 -2.92
C CYS A 650 -24.78 14.31 -3.88
N LYS A 651 -23.94 14.80 -4.80
CA LYS A 651 -24.24 15.99 -5.61
C LYS A 651 -25.57 15.97 -6.37
N PRO A 652 -25.95 14.93 -7.15
CA PRO A 652 -27.23 14.92 -7.86
C PRO A 652 -28.45 15.05 -6.94
N PHE A 653 -28.42 14.41 -5.76
CA PHE A 653 -29.51 14.50 -4.78
C PHE A 653 -29.57 15.88 -4.12
N VAL A 654 -28.41 16.47 -3.81
CA VAL A 654 -28.29 17.85 -3.32
C VAL A 654 -28.84 18.85 -4.35
N ASP A 655 -28.41 18.74 -5.61
CA ASP A 655 -28.85 19.61 -6.70
C ASP A 655 -30.38 19.56 -6.90
N ALA A 656 -31.01 18.40 -6.67
CA ALA A 656 -32.46 18.24 -6.74
C ALA A 656 -33.21 18.91 -5.56
N VAL A 657 -32.72 18.76 -4.32
CA VAL A 657 -33.28 19.47 -3.16
C VAL A 657 -33.08 20.98 -3.30
N ASP A 658 -31.94 21.43 -3.82
CA ASP A 658 -31.66 22.84 -4.12
C ASP A 658 -32.55 23.40 -5.25
N ALA A 659 -32.84 22.60 -6.28
CA ALA A 659 -33.77 22.97 -7.35
C ALA A 659 -35.20 23.12 -6.81
N ALA A 660 -35.62 22.25 -5.89
CA ALA A 660 -36.89 22.38 -5.18
C ALA A 660 -36.94 23.59 -4.24
N ALA A 661 -35.83 23.89 -3.53
CA ALA A 661 -35.74 25.05 -2.65
C ALA A 661 -35.94 26.37 -3.41
N LYS A 662 -35.39 26.48 -4.63
CA LYS A 662 -35.62 27.62 -5.55
C LYS A 662 -37.08 27.80 -5.97
N LYS A 663 -37.92 26.77 -5.82
CA LYS A 663 -39.38 26.81 -6.07
C LYS A 663 -40.21 27.01 -4.80
N GLY A 664 -39.58 27.15 -3.63
CA GLY A 664 -40.25 27.33 -2.34
C GLY A 664 -40.27 26.09 -1.43
N GLY A 665 -39.58 25.01 -1.80
CA GLY A 665 -39.32 23.87 -0.90
C GLY A 665 -38.46 24.27 0.31
N LYS A 666 -38.66 23.61 1.45
CA LYS A 666 -38.03 23.94 2.74
C LYS A 666 -37.47 22.70 3.43
N GLY A 667 -36.34 22.21 2.90
CA GLY A 667 -35.60 21.09 3.48
C GLY A 667 -34.22 21.51 4.01
N VAL A 668 -33.79 20.94 5.13
CA VAL A 668 -32.38 20.95 5.57
C VAL A 668 -31.66 19.74 4.96
N ILE A 669 -30.41 19.90 4.53
CA ILE A 669 -29.54 18.81 4.07
C ILE A 669 -28.39 18.63 5.07
N VAL A 670 -28.16 17.38 5.49
CA VAL A 670 -26.97 16.98 6.25
C VAL A 670 -26.21 15.91 5.47
N ASP A 671 -25.01 16.24 4.98
CA ASP A 671 -24.14 15.31 4.27
C ASP A 671 -23.21 14.56 5.24
N LEU A 672 -23.20 13.22 5.19
CA LEU A 672 -22.26 12.38 5.94
C LEU A 672 -20.99 12.06 5.14
N SER A 673 -21.00 12.30 3.83
CA SER A 673 -19.84 12.11 2.95
C SER A 673 -18.76 13.18 3.21
N ALA A 674 -17.70 13.20 2.39
CA ALA A 674 -16.71 14.26 2.42
C ALA A 674 -16.90 15.33 1.32
N ASP A 675 -17.93 15.19 0.47
CA ASP A 675 -18.12 15.97 -0.76
C ASP A 675 -18.21 17.48 -0.48
N TYR A 676 -18.81 17.88 0.65
CA TYR A 676 -19.05 19.28 1.00
C TYR A 676 -18.27 19.78 2.24
N ARG A 677 -17.25 19.04 2.70
CA ARG A 677 -16.47 19.41 3.91
C ARG A 677 -15.43 20.51 3.70
N PHE A 678 -15.30 21.01 2.46
CA PHE A 678 -14.36 22.06 2.06
C PHE A 678 -15.04 23.26 1.39
N GLU A 679 -16.36 23.18 1.17
CA GLU A 679 -17.12 24.19 0.43
C GLU A 679 -17.62 25.31 1.35
N LYS A 680 -17.54 26.56 0.87
CA LYS A 680 -17.76 27.76 1.70
C LYS A 680 -19.24 28.13 1.89
N ASP A 681 -20.13 27.55 1.10
CA ASP A 681 -21.58 27.69 1.20
C ASP A 681 -22.23 26.58 2.05
N TRP A 682 -21.40 25.75 2.71
CA TRP A 682 -21.82 24.69 3.63
C TRP A 682 -21.32 24.97 5.03
N THR A 683 -22.17 24.75 6.03
CA THR A 683 -21.79 24.87 7.44
C THR A 683 -21.11 23.59 7.90
N TYR A 684 -19.88 23.70 8.42
CA TYR A 684 -19.15 22.54 8.94
C TYR A 684 -19.66 22.16 10.34
N GLY A 685 -20.37 21.03 10.43
CA GLY A 685 -21.21 20.67 11.57
C GLY A 685 -20.47 20.11 12.79
N LEU A 686 -19.61 20.91 13.43
CA LEU A 686 -18.93 20.58 14.70
C LEU A 686 -19.22 21.66 15.78
N PRO A 687 -20.40 21.61 16.46
CA PRO A 687 -20.90 22.66 17.34
C PRO A 687 -19.98 23.03 18.50
N GLU A 688 -19.17 22.09 19.00
CA GLU A 688 -18.19 22.26 20.08
C GLU A 688 -17.08 23.27 19.73
N LEU A 689 -16.83 23.49 18.43
CA LEU A 689 -15.73 24.33 17.94
C LEU A 689 -16.19 25.52 17.11
N TYR A 690 -17.12 25.31 16.16
CA TYR A 690 -17.60 26.35 15.24
C TYR A 690 -18.91 27.01 15.70
N GLY A 691 -19.51 26.49 16.78
CA GLY A 691 -20.69 27.05 17.41
C GLY A 691 -22.01 26.59 16.80
N ARG A 692 -23.09 27.00 17.47
CA ARG A 692 -24.45 26.48 17.25
C ARG A 692 -25.32 27.41 16.41
N GLU A 693 -25.02 28.70 16.39
CA GLU A 693 -25.84 29.73 15.74
C GLU A 693 -25.79 29.68 14.21
N GLU A 694 -24.68 29.23 13.62
CA GLU A 694 -24.58 29.00 12.18
C GLU A 694 -25.37 27.75 11.77
N SER A 695 -25.18 26.65 12.50
CA SER A 695 -25.93 25.39 12.29
C SER A 695 -27.45 25.59 12.36
N LYS A 696 -27.95 26.42 13.31
CA LYS A 696 -29.38 26.79 13.43
C LYS A 696 -29.93 27.62 12.26
N ARG A 697 -29.06 28.24 11.46
CA ARG A 697 -29.46 29.10 10.32
C ARG A 697 -29.21 28.43 8.97
N SER A 698 -28.61 27.24 8.97
CA SER A 698 -28.15 26.56 7.77
C SER A 698 -29.16 25.53 7.26
N SER A 699 -29.39 25.56 5.94
CA SER A 699 -30.06 24.48 5.21
C SER A 699 -29.07 23.46 4.63
N ARG A 700 -27.75 23.65 4.80
CA ARG A 700 -26.69 22.85 4.19
C ARG A 700 -25.54 22.62 5.17
N ILE A 701 -25.52 21.45 5.80
CA ILE A 701 -24.52 21.09 6.82
C ILE A 701 -23.68 19.93 6.33
N SER A 702 -22.36 20.10 6.30
CA SER A 702 -21.42 19.01 6.02
C SER A 702 -20.94 18.43 7.36
N ASN A 703 -21.18 17.13 7.56
CA ASN A 703 -20.84 16.47 8.81
C ASN A 703 -19.34 16.13 8.85
N PRO A 704 -18.63 16.47 9.94
CA PRO A 704 -17.24 16.08 10.17
C PRO A 704 -16.95 14.59 9.95
N GLY A 705 -15.73 14.28 9.52
CA GLY A 705 -15.21 12.92 9.50
C GLY A 705 -14.67 12.49 10.86
N CYS A 706 -14.97 11.25 11.28
CA CYS A 706 -14.61 10.72 12.60
C CYS A 706 -13.20 11.02 13.12
N TYR A 707 -12.15 10.84 12.31
CA TYR A 707 -10.79 11.20 12.70
C TYR A 707 -10.56 12.72 12.73
N ALA A 708 -11.14 13.46 11.78
CA ALA A 708 -11.05 14.92 11.77
C ALA A 708 -11.70 15.51 13.02
N THR A 709 -12.84 14.98 13.47
CA THR A 709 -13.47 15.33 14.76
C THR A 709 -12.50 15.14 15.93
N ASN A 710 -11.91 13.95 16.08
CA ASN A 710 -11.00 13.66 17.19
C ASN A 710 -9.73 14.54 17.16
N THR A 711 -9.12 14.70 15.97
CA THR A 711 -7.95 15.55 15.74
C THR A 711 -8.25 17.03 16.04
N GLN A 712 -9.42 17.54 15.65
CA GLN A 712 -9.83 18.91 15.93
C GLN A 712 -10.08 19.14 17.42
N LEU A 713 -10.80 18.24 18.09
CA LEU A 713 -11.05 18.33 19.53
C LEU A 713 -9.76 18.24 20.35
N LEU A 714 -8.79 17.44 19.88
CA LEU A 714 -7.43 17.39 20.45
C LEU A 714 -6.64 18.68 20.22
N LEU A 715 -6.68 19.30 19.04
CA LEU A 715 -5.82 20.46 18.72
C LEU A 715 -6.39 21.81 19.17
N ALA A 716 -7.71 22.01 19.14
CA ALA A 716 -8.32 23.33 19.28
C ALA A 716 -7.93 24.13 20.55
N PRO A 717 -7.83 23.53 21.77
CA PRO A 717 -7.39 24.25 22.96
C PRO A 717 -5.91 24.67 22.93
N LEU A 718 -5.09 24.00 22.12
CA LEU A 718 -3.65 24.22 22.01
C LEU A 718 -3.27 25.22 20.91
N MET A 719 -4.14 25.47 19.93
CA MET A 719 -3.89 26.33 18.76
C MET A 719 -3.19 27.68 19.09
N PRO A 720 -3.56 28.43 20.16
CA PRO A 720 -2.90 29.70 20.50
C PRO A 720 -1.48 29.58 21.07
N TYR A 721 -0.98 28.36 21.24
CA TYR A 721 0.25 28.02 21.98
C TYR A 721 1.20 27.09 21.21
N LEU A 722 0.80 26.60 20.03
CA LEU A 722 1.62 25.76 19.17
C LEU A 722 2.88 26.50 18.68
N ASP A 723 3.94 25.74 18.38
CA ASP A 723 5.12 26.29 17.71
C ASP A 723 4.77 26.64 16.24
N LYS A 724 5.22 27.82 15.78
CA LYS A 724 4.90 28.35 14.44
C LYS A 724 5.70 27.71 13.30
N TYR A 725 6.77 26.99 13.62
CA TYR A 725 7.68 26.36 12.66
C TYR A 725 7.65 24.83 12.74
N GLN A 726 7.21 24.26 13.86
CA GLN A 726 7.13 22.81 14.06
C GLN A 726 5.68 22.32 14.03
N MET A 727 5.31 21.66 12.93
CA MET A 727 3.99 21.06 12.71
C MET A 727 3.65 20.00 13.77
N PRO A 728 2.45 20.03 14.38
CA PRO A 728 1.97 18.96 15.25
C PRO A 728 1.64 17.69 14.44
N SER A 729 1.69 16.53 15.09
CA SER A 729 1.32 15.26 14.47
C SER A 729 0.35 14.46 15.33
N VAL A 730 -0.60 13.78 14.68
CA VAL A 730 -1.56 12.88 15.32
C VAL A 730 -1.42 11.47 14.75
N PHE A 731 -1.13 10.51 15.62
CA PHE A 731 -1.22 9.08 15.32
C PHE A 731 -2.61 8.59 15.70
N GLY A 732 -3.40 8.09 14.74
CA GLY A 732 -4.77 7.62 14.99
C GLY A 732 -4.98 6.16 14.60
N VAL A 733 -5.74 5.42 15.41
CA VAL A 733 -6.14 4.03 15.16
C VAL A 733 -7.66 3.87 15.34
N SER A 734 -8.34 3.25 14.37
CA SER A 734 -9.80 3.08 14.31
C SER A 734 -10.21 1.61 14.18
N GLY A 735 -11.41 1.29 14.69
CA GLY A 735 -12.06 0.02 14.39
C GLY A 735 -12.42 -0.14 12.91
N TYR A 736 -12.49 -1.38 12.43
CA TYR A 736 -12.63 -1.68 10.99
C TYR A 736 -13.99 -1.28 10.39
N SER A 737 -15.00 -0.98 11.20
CA SER A 737 -16.26 -0.40 10.71
C SER A 737 -16.06 0.92 9.95
N GLY A 738 -15.02 1.69 10.29
CA GLY A 738 -14.63 2.94 9.61
C GLY A 738 -14.13 2.75 8.17
N ALA A 739 -13.77 1.52 7.75
CA ALA A 739 -13.35 1.24 6.38
C ALA A 739 -14.51 1.25 5.35
N GLY A 740 -15.75 1.47 5.80
CA GLY A 740 -16.96 1.42 4.99
C GLY A 740 -17.42 -0.01 4.68
N THR A 741 -18.52 -0.14 3.93
CA THR A 741 -19.20 -1.43 3.73
C THR A 741 -19.21 -1.91 2.29
N LYS A 742 -19.47 -3.21 2.11
CA LYS A 742 -19.75 -3.91 0.84
C LYS A 742 -20.92 -4.87 1.06
N SER A 743 -21.53 -5.35 -0.03
CA SER A 743 -22.62 -6.32 0.01
C SER A 743 -22.03 -7.71 0.29
N GLY A 744 -22.56 -8.40 1.30
CA GLY A 744 -22.14 -9.75 1.69
C GLY A 744 -23.09 -10.84 1.16
N GLU A 745 -22.85 -12.06 1.63
CA GLU A 745 -23.78 -13.18 1.44
C GLU A 745 -25.17 -12.85 2.03
N LYS A 746 -26.20 -13.47 1.47
CA LYS A 746 -27.59 -13.25 1.90
C LYS A 746 -27.85 -13.96 3.23
N ASP A 747 -28.72 -13.37 4.05
CA ASP A 747 -29.26 -14.04 5.25
C ASP A 747 -30.28 -15.14 4.88
N GLU A 748 -30.81 -15.83 5.90
CA GLU A 748 -31.75 -16.95 5.75
C GLU A 748 -33.07 -16.50 5.08
N GLU A 749 -33.41 -15.22 5.15
CA GLU A 749 -34.56 -14.60 4.47
C GLU A 749 -34.19 -13.98 3.11
N GLY A 750 -32.99 -14.24 2.59
CA GLY A 750 -32.55 -13.85 1.25
C GLY A 750 -32.13 -12.38 1.09
N ARG A 751 -31.89 -11.65 2.19
CA ARG A 751 -31.53 -10.22 2.19
C ARG A 751 -30.01 -10.03 2.17
N PRO A 752 -29.44 -9.10 1.38
CA PRO A 752 -27.99 -8.91 1.32
C PRO A 752 -27.43 -8.33 2.62
N LYS A 753 -26.53 -9.07 3.28
CA LYS A 753 -25.95 -8.67 4.57
C LYS A 753 -24.92 -7.54 4.41
N THR A 754 -25.00 -6.51 5.25
CA THR A 754 -23.97 -5.46 5.32
C THR A 754 -22.70 -6.02 5.97
N VAL A 755 -21.62 -6.11 5.21
CA VAL A 755 -20.29 -6.54 5.70
C VAL A 755 -19.26 -5.41 5.49
N PRO A 756 -18.20 -5.31 6.30
CA PRO A 756 -17.21 -4.24 6.14
C PRO A 756 -16.33 -4.50 4.92
N LYS A 757 -15.70 -3.47 4.36
CA LYS A 757 -14.73 -3.63 3.26
C LYS A 757 -13.49 -4.40 3.72
N VAL A 758 -13.01 -4.07 4.92
CA VAL A 758 -11.92 -4.73 5.67
C VAL A 758 -12.53 -5.24 6.97
N SER A 759 -12.32 -6.51 7.32
CA SER A 759 -12.82 -7.14 8.55
C SER A 759 -11.69 -7.39 9.56
N ALA A 760 -12.06 -7.80 10.79
CA ALA A 760 -11.10 -8.35 11.75
C ALA A 760 -10.25 -9.51 11.16
N GLN A 761 -10.82 -10.34 10.29
CA GLN A 761 -10.12 -11.45 9.66
C GLN A 761 -9.09 -10.98 8.61
N ASP A 762 -9.40 -9.90 7.87
CA ASP A 762 -8.48 -9.27 6.92
C ASP A 762 -7.30 -8.54 7.59
N LEU A 763 -7.35 -8.38 8.92
CA LEU A 763 -6.33 -7.72 9.76
C LEU A 763 -5.64 -8.70 10.73
N GLY A 764 -6.30 -9.79 11.13
CA GLY A 764 -5.79 -10.75 12.10
C GLY A 764 -5.63 -10.10 13.48
N LEU A 765 -4.39 -9.99 13.95
CA LEU A 765 -4.01 -9.24 15.16
C LEU A 765 -3.22 -7.95 14.83
N SER A 766 -3.12 -7.60 13.55
CA SER A 766 -2.29 -6.48 13.08
C SER A 766 -3.07 -5.18 12.96
N ILE A 767 -2.36 -4.07 13.17
CA ILE A 767 -2.80 -2.72 12.83
C ILE A 767 -2.26 -2.40 11.42
N ARG A 768 -3.09 -1.80 10.56
CA ARG A 768 -2.74 -1.47 9.16
C ARG A 768 -2.87 0.05 8.91
N PRO A 769 -1.77 0.80 8.66
CA PRO A 769 -1.87 2.15 8.14
C PRO A 769 -2.45 2.14 6.72
N TYR A 770 -3.15 3.20 6.32
CA TYR A 770 -3.63 3.39 4.96
C TYR A 770 -3.52 4.86 4.53
N THR A 771 -3.22 5.13 3.25
CA THR A 771 -3.02 6.50 2.72
C THR A 771 -2.04 7.32 3.57
N LEU A 772 -0.74 7.07 3.37
CA LEU A 772 0.33 7.52 4.28
C LEU A 772 0.57 9.03 4.32
N THR A 773 0.08 9.78 3.33
CA THR A 773 0.03 11.25 3.28
C THR A 773 -1.26 11.70 2.57
N ASP A 774 -1.63 12.97 2.70
CA ASP A 774 -2.70 13.65 1.96
C ASP A 774 -4.11 13.08 2.23
N HIS A 775 -4.23 12.32 3.31
CA HIS A 775 -5.48 11.66 3.68
C HIS A 775 -6.58 12.70 3.94
N ILE A 776 -7.83 12.38 3.59
CA ILE A 776 -8.89 13.40 3.57
C ILE A 776 -9.12 14.02 4.96
N HIS A 777 -8.99 13.25 6.05
CA HIS A 777 -9.08 13.77 7.42
C HIS A 777 -7.88 14.65 7.86
N GLU A 778 -6.70 14.47 7.26
CA GLU A 778 -5.52 15.33 7.50
C GLU A 778 -5.75 16.72 6.89
N ARG A 779 -6.22 16.73 5.63
CA ARG A 779 -6.57 17.95 4.89
C ARG A 779 -7.81 18.65 5.48
N GLU A 780 -8.83 17.89 5.86
CA GLU A 780 -10.06 18.37 6.50
C GLU A 780 -9.75 19.08 7.83
N ALA A 781 -9.07 18.40 8.77
CA ALA A 781 -8.73 19.00 10.06
C ALA A 781 -7.77 20.19 9.91
N SER A 782 -6.81 20.16 8.96
CA SER A 782 -5.94 21.31 8.67
C SER A 782 -6.73 22.54 8.16
N ALA A 783 -7.62 22.34 7.18
CA ALA A 783 -8.42 23.42 6.58
C ALA A 783 -9.48 23.99 7.54
N GLN A 784 -10.06 23.14 8.39
CA GLN A 784 -11.07 23.57 9.36
C GLN A 784 -10.42 24.21 10.59
N LEU A 785 -9.29 23.70 11.12
CA LEU A 785 -8.55 24.37 12.20
C LEU A 785 -7.96 25.72 11.77
N SER A 786 -7.61 25.88 10.49
CA SER A 786 -7.15 27.18 9.93
C SER A 786 -8.18 28.31 10.08
N GLN A 787 -9.47 28.01 10.27
CA GLN A 787 -10.51 29.01 10.50
C GLN A 787 -10.66 29.41 11.98
N LEU A 788 -10.13 28.60 12.91
CA LEU A 788 -10.16 28.84 14.36
C LEU A 788 -8.90 29.56 14.89
N THR A 789 -7.98 29.93 14.02
CA THR A 789 -6.70 30.57 14.37
C THR A 789 -6.41 31.78 13.48
N SER A 790 -5.56 32.69 13.97
CA SER A 790 -5.02 33.79 13.18
C SER A 790 -3.87 33.37 12.25
N GLN A 791 -3.39 32.13 12.36
CA GLN A 791 -2.39 31.54 11.47
C GLN A 791 -3.03 31.11 10.14
N GLN A 792 -2.72 31.83 9.06
CA GLN A 792 -3.08 31.39 7.71
C GLN A 792 -2.38 30.06 7.36
N ASP A 793 -3.13 29.17 6.73
CA ASP A 793 -2.70 27.86 6.24
C ASP A 793 -2.04 26.93 7.28
N PHE A 794 -2.73 26.70 8.40
CA PHE A 794 -2.31 25.73 9.41
C PHE A 794 -2.30 24.30 8.85
N LYS A 795 -1.26 23.53 9.20
CA LYS A 795 -1.07 22.12 8.82
C LYS A 795 -0.83 21.24 10.04
N LEU A 796 -1.19 19.96 9.92
CA LEU A 796 -0.84 18.88 10.84
C LEU A 796 -0.47 17.62 10.05
N ALA A 797 0.37 16.75 10.60
CA ALA A 797 0.71 15.46 10.00
C ALA A 797 -0.12 14.32 10.63
N PHE A 798 -0.93 13.62 9.84
CA PHE A 798 -1.83 12.57 10.32
C PHE A 798 -1.85 11.32 9.44
N ILE A 799 -1.60 10.16 10.06
CA ILE A 799 -1.68 8.84 9.41
C ILE A 799 -2.82 8.04 10.06
N PRO A 800 -3.87 7.65 9.33
CA PRO A 800 -4.92 6.78 9.85
C PRO A 800 -4.49 5.32 9.82
N ASN A 801 -4.87 4.58 10.86
CA ASN A 801 -4.59 3.15 10.99
C ASN A 801 -5.90 2.40 11.29
N VAL A 802 -6.08 1.22 10.72
CA VAL A 802 -7.24 0.36 11.02
C VAL A 802 -6.82 -0.87 11.80
N ALA A 803 -7.62 -1.27 12.79
CA ALA A 803 -7.32 -2.35 13.73
C ALA A 803 -8.47 -3.36 13.86
N PRO A 804 -8.25 -4.55 14.48
CA PRO A 804 -9.20 -5.66 14.44
C PRO A 804 -10.47 -5.51 15.31
N TRP A 805 -10.66 -4.42 16.07
CA TRP A 805 -11.88 -4.15 16.82
C TRP A 805 -12.97 -3.48 15.95
N PHE A 806 -14.24 -3.51 16.36
CA PHE A 806 -15.34 -3.11 15.47
C PHE A 806 -15.46 -1.59 15.33
N SER A 807 -15.65 -0.85 16.42
CA SER A 807 -15.73 0.62 16.41
C SER A 807 -14.95 1.24 17.58
N GLY A 808 -14.77 2.56 17.52
CA GLY A 808 -13.88 3.28 18.42
C GLY A 808 -12.56 3.70 17.75
N ILE A 809 -12.18 4.95 18.00
CA ILE A 809 -10.90 5.55 17.63
C ILE A 809 -10.12 5.89 18.91
N ILE A 810 -8.81 5.66 18.87
CA ILE A 810 -7.84 6.32 19.74
C ILE A 810 -6.89 7.17 18.89
N SER A 811 -6.72 8.44 19.27
CA SER A 811 -5.78 9.37 18.64
C SER A 811 -4.80 9.89 19.69
N VAL A 812 -3.52 9.88 19.36
CA VAL A 812 -2.42 10.42 20.17
C VAL A 812 -1.85 11.63 19.45
N LEU A 813 -2.12 12.83 19.98
CA LEU A 813 -1.52 14.08 19.53
C LEU A 813 -0.14 14.24 20.16
N THR A 814 0.87 14.59 19.36
CA THR A 814 2.13 15.18 19.81
C THR A 814 2.27 16.58 19.23
N ALA A 815 2.20 17.59 20.10
CA ALA A 815 2.19 19.00 19.72
C ALA A 815 3.45 19.74 20.26
N PRO A 816 4.30 20.29 19.38
CA PRO A 816 5.30 21.30 19.75
C PRO A 816 4.63 22.59 20.24
N LEU A 817 5.20 23.22 21.26
CA LEU A 817 4.66 24.43 21.90
C LEU A 817 5.69 25.58 21.85
N GLU A 818 5.22 26.79 21.51
CA GLU A 818 6.04 28.01 21.49
C GLU A 818 6.66 28.30 22.87
N LYS A 819 5.94 27.96 23.94
CA LYS A 819 6.21 28.31 25.34
C LYS A 819 6.39 27.04 26.19
N SER A 820 6.91 27.20 27.40
CA SER A 820 6.98 26.11 28.38
C SER A 820 5.66 26.00 29.15
N PHE A 821 5.12 24.79 29.30
CA PHE A 821 3.91 24.49 30.06
C PHE A 821 4.09 23.29 31.00
N ARG A 822 3.23 23.20 32.01
CA ARG A 822 3.02 22.02 32.87
C ARG A 822 1.78 21.25 32.41
N ALA A 823 1.71 19.96 32.73
CA ALA A 823 0.55 19.12 32.41
C ALA A 823 -0.76 19.60 33.07
N SER A 824 -0.70 20.27 34.22
CA SER A 824 -1.87 20.91 34.85
C SER A 824 -2.39 22.08 34.02
N GLU A 825 -1.52 23.01 33.63
CA GLU A 825 -1.86 24.17 32.80
C GLU A 825 -2.46 23.74 31.45
N ILE A 826 -1.94 22.67 30.84
CA ILE A 826 -2.57 22.08 29.66
C ILE A 826 -3.96 21.53 29.98
N HIS A 827 -4.14 20.72 31.02
CA HIS A 827 -5.45 20.18 31.40
C HIS A 827 -6.47 21.28 31.74
N GLU A 828 -6.01 22.41 32.28
CA GLU A 828 -6.81 23.61 32.54
C GLU A 828 -7.32 24.24 31.23
N LEU A 829 -6.50 24.32 30.16
CA LEU A 829 -6.95 24.80 28.83
C LEU A 829 -8.06 23.94 28.22
N TYR A 830 -7.98 22.60 28.32
CA TYR A 830 -9.05 21.72 27.84
C TYR A 830 -10.31 21.86 28.70
N ALA A 831 -10.16 22.02 30.02
CA ALA A 831 -11.30 22.26 30.91
C ALA A 831 -11.98 23.60 30.58
N GLU A 832 -11.23 24.68 30.40
CA GLU A 832 -11.78 25.99 30.01
C GLU A 832 -12.52 25.92 28.67
N LYS A 833 -11.94 25.26 27.66
CA LYS A 833 -12.55 25.14 26.32
C LYS A 833 -13.80 24.25 26.28
N TYR A 834 -13.88 23.20 27.10
CA TYR A 834 -14.95 22.18 27.01
C TYR A 834 -15.87 22.08 28.24
N GLN A 835 -15.75 22.95 29.25
CA GLN A 835 -16.58 22.95 30.48
C GLN A 835 -18.11 22.90 30.26
N ASN A 836 -18.61 23.38 29.11
CA ASN A 836 -20.04 23.40 28.78
C ASN A 836 -20.47 22.26 27.84
N GLU A 837 -19.53 21.47 27.32
CA GLU A 837 -19.79 20.48 26.28
C GLU A 837 -20.15 19.12 26.88
N ARG A 838 -21.46 18.85 26.97
CA ARG A 838 -22.02 17.64 27.62
C ARG A 838 -21.57 16.31 26.99
N LEU A 839 -21.06 16.32 25.75
CA LEU A 839 -20.50 15.14 25.08
C LEU A 839 -18.98 15.00 25.27
N VAL A 840 -18.36 15.76 26.18
CA VAL A 840 -16.91 15.72 26.43
C VAL A 840 -16.60 15.23 27.85
N GLU A 841 -15.87 14.13 27.96
CA GLU A 841 -15.29 13.67 29.23
C GLU A 841 -13.79 14.01 29.29
N LEU A 842 -13.35 14.69 30.36
CA LEU A 842 -11.94 15.01 30.59
C LEU A 842 -11.38 14.16 31.74
N GLY A 843 -10.52 13.19 31.41
CA GLY A 843 -9.86 12.28 32.35
C GLY A 843 -8.37 12.57 32.52
N LYS A 844 -7.80 12.09 33.64
CA LYS A 844 -6.36 12.22 33.93
C LYS A 844 -5.52 11.04 33.41
N ALA A 845 -6.08 9.83 33.43
CA ALA A 845 -5.45 8.64 32.87
C ALA A 845 -5.49 8.66 31.33
N VAL A 846 -4.68 7.82 30.67
CA VAL A 846 -4.80 7.56 29.23
C VAL A 846 -6.12 6.80 29.00
N PRO A 847 -7.04 7.30 28.15
CA PRO A 847 -8.28 6.60 27.83
C PRO A 847 -8.03 5.40 26.90
N ASP A 848 -8.84 4.36 27.06
CA ASP A 848 -8.83 3.17 26.21
C ASP A 848 -9.94 3.26 25.14
N VAL A 849 -9.83 2.50 24.04
CA VAL A 849 -10.92 2.40 23.05
C VAL A 849 -12.20 1.82 23.68
N ARG A 850 -12.04 0.91 24.65
CA ARG A 850 -13.15 0.31 25.43
C ARG A 850 -13.87 1.32 26.36
N ASP A 851 -13.27 2.49 26.59
CA ASP A 851 -13.95 3.59 27.29
C ASP A 851 -14.95 4.33 26.38
N ILE A 852 -14.99 4.04 25.08
CA ILE A 852 -15.79 4.81 24.12
C ILE A 852 -16.51 3.98 23.04
N GLU A 853 -16.12 2.73 22.77
CA GLU A 853 -16.82 1.84 21.84
C GLU A 853 -18.32 1.74 22.21
N GLY A 854 -19.20 2.11 21.28
CA GLY A 854 -20.65 2.14 21.51
C GLY A 854 -21.17 3.32 22.37
N ARG A 855 -20.38 4.38 22.57
CA ARG A 855 -20.78 5.60 23.31
C ARG A 855 -20.86 6.85 22.44
N HIS A 856 -21.56 7.86 22.95
CA HIS A 856 -21.94 9.08 22.24
C HIS A 856 -21.02 10.29 22.49
N GLY A 857 -20.09 10.21 23.44
CA GLY A 857 -19.13 11.27 23.74
C GLY A 857 -17.79 11.18 23.01
N TRP A 858 -16.92 12.14 23.35
CA TRP A 858 -15.48 12.14 23.12
C TRP A 858 -14.78 12.22 24.49
N LYS A 859 -13.79 11.37 24.72
CA LYS A 859 -13.06 11.26 25.98
C LYS A 859 -11.59 11.61 25.79
N MET A 860 -11.10 12.60 26.54
CA MET A 860 -9.70 13.03 26.54
C MET A 860 -8.98 12.51 27.79
N GLY A 861 -7.70 12.20 27.67
CA GLY A 861 -6.82 12.08 28.82
C GLY A 861 -5.34 11.91 28.45
N GLY A 862 -4.56 11.36 29.38
CA GLY A 862 -3.15 11.02 29.13
C GLY A 862 -2.22 12.21 28.91
N VAL A 863 -2.56 13.40 29.42
CA VAL A 863 -1.78 14.64 29.23
C VAL A 863 -0.39 14.51 29.86
N GLN A 864 0.65 14.54 29.02
CA GLN A 864 2.04 14.58 29.46
C GLN A 864 2.83 15.65 28.70
N VAL A 865 3.48 16.56 29.43
CA VAL A 865 4.42 17.52 28.83
C VAL A 865 5.85 17.02 29.02
N HIS A 866 6.68 17.18 27.98
CA HIS A 866 8.11 16.90 28.00
C HIS A 866 8.85 17.76 29.04
N SER A 867 10.01 17.30 29.53
CA SER A 867 10.80 17.99 30.57
C SER A 867 11.25 19.42 30.22
N SER A 868 11.30 19.76 28.93
CA SER A 868 11.56 21.13 28.44
C SER A 868 10.33 22.04 28.42
N GLY A 869 9.14 21.53 28.75
CA GLY A 869 7.85 22.23 28.66
C GLY A 869 7.34 22.51 27.24
N LYS A 870 8.18 22.39 26.21
CA LYS A 870 7.92 22.79 24.81
C LYS A 870 7.32 21.71 23.90
N ARG A 871 6.89 20.57 24.43
CA ARG A 871 6.17 19.54 23.66
C ARG A 871 5.19 18.81 24.58
N VAL A 872 3.93 18.71 24.16
CA VAL A 872 2.90 17.97 24.89
C VAL A 872 2.43 16.76 24.08
N VAL A 873 2.06 15.70 24.80
CA VAL A 873 1.31 14.55 24.30
C VAL A 873 -0.06 14.53 24.97
N VAL A 874 -1.12 14.34 24.19
CA VAL A 874 -2.52 14.25 24.65
C VAL A 874 -3.20 13.12 23.89
N VAL A 875 -4.09 12.37 24.56
CA VAL A 875 -4.80 11.24 23.97
C VAL A 875 -6.31 11.51 23.97
N GLY A 876 -6.98 11.23 22.85
CA GLY A 876 -8.42 11.46 22.68
C GLY A 876 -9.10 10.28 21.99
N THR A 877 -10.29 9.91 22.45
CA THR A 877 -11.05 8.75 21.96
C THR A 877 -12.50 9.14 21.63
N LEU A 878 -13.05 8.59 20.54
CA LEU A 878 -14.48 8.67 20.19
C LEU A 878 -14.92 7.43 19.41
N ASP A 879 -16.21 7.08 19.42
CA ASP A 879 -16.73 6.05 18.53
C ASP A 879 -16.91 6.59 17.11
N ASN A 880 -16.31 5.92 16.12
CA ASN A 880 -16.29 6.38 14.72
C ASN A 880 -17.64 6.26 13.98
N LEU A 881 -18.61 5.51 14.52
CA LEU A 881 -19.96 5.39 14.00
C LEU A 881 -20.92 6.34 14.73
N LEU A 882 -20.69 6.60 16.02
CA LEU A 882 -21.53 7.46 16.86
C LEU A 882 -21.01 8.91 16.86
N LYS A 883 -20.17 9.33 17.82
CA LYS A 883 -19.67 10.72 17.90
C LYS A 883 -18.85 11.13 16.66
N GLY A 884 -18.21 10.17 16.00
CA GLY A 884 -17.52 10.38 14.73
C GLY A 884 -18.42 10.44 13.49
N ALA A 885 -19.73 10.17 13.60
CA ALA A 885 -20.68 10.27 12.48
C ALA A 885 -22.16 10.45 12.90
N ALA A 886 -22.87 9.40 13.32
CA ALA A 886 -24.33 9.42 13.48
C ALA A 886 -24.83 10.32 14.63
N THR A 887 -24.09 10.43 15.73
CA THR A 887 -24.42 11.31 16.85
C THR A 887 -24.13 12.78 16.51
N GLN A 888 -23.02 13.03 15.79
CA GLN A 888 -22.73 14.35 15.22
C GLN A 888 -23.84 14.80 14.25
N CYS A 889 -24.32 13.88 13.41
CA CYS A 889 -25.44 14.11 12.50
C CYS A 889 -26.74 14.45 13.25
N MET A 890 -27.01 13.78 14.38
CA MET A 890 -28.16 14.10 15.23
C MET A 890 -28.04 15.49 15.88
N GLN A 891 -26.87 15.86 16.44
CA GLN A 891 -26.62 17.23 16.93
C GLN A 891 -26.85 18.27 15.82
N ASN A 892 -26.40 17.99 14.60
CA ASN A 892 -26.53 18.89 13.45
C ASN A 892 -28.00 19.04 13.00
N LEU A 893 -28.75 17.94 12.89
CA LEU A 893 -30.20 17.95 12.62
C LEU A 893 -30.97 18.72 13.71
N ASN A 894 -30.66 18.47 14.98
CA ASN A 894 -31.34 19.10 16.10
C ASN A 894 -31.13 20.61 16.13
N ASN A 895 -29.88 21.07 15.94
CA ASN A 895 -29.59 22.49 15.82
C ASN A 895 -30.34 23.13 14.62
N ALA A 896 -30.25 22.53 13.42
CA ALA A 896 -30.85 23.08 12.21
C ALA A 896 -32.39 23.14 12.22
N LEU A 897 -33.03 22.19 12.91
CA LEU A 897 -34.50 22.10 13.02
C LEU A 897 -35.05 22.79 14.29
N GLY A 898 -34.19 23.35 15.14
CA GLY A 898 -34.59 24.12 16.33
C GLY A 898 -34.94 23.29 17.57
N TYR A 899 -34.48 22.04 17.65
CA TYR A 899 -34.64 21.16 18.82
C TYR A 899 -33.54 21.36 19.87
N GLU A 900 -33.69 20.73 21.04
CA GLU A 900 -32.58 20.60 21.99
C GLU A 900 -31.53 19.66 21.38
N GLU A 901 -30.26 20.07 21.45
CA GLU A 901 -29.16 19.45 20.70
C GLU A 901 -29.01 17.94 20.95
N LEU A 902 -29.29 17.48 22.16
CA LEU A 902 -29.11 16.09 22.60
C LEU A 902 -30.44 15.32 22.64
N ALA A 903 -31.52 15.87 22.08
CA ALA A 903 -32.74 15.13 21.85
C ALA A 903 -32.45 13.85 21.04
N GLY A 904 -33.00 12.71 21.48
CA GLY A 904 -32.75 11.38 20.92
C GLY A 904 -31.35 10.80 21.12
N ILE A 905 -30.41 11.50 21.77
CA ILE A 905 -29.07 10.98 22.10
C ILE A 905 -29.08 10.34 23.51
N PRO A 906 -28.74 9.05 23.67
CA PRO A 906 -28.69 8.36 24.96
C PRO A 906 -27.67 8.98 25.95
N LEU A 907 -28.18 9.69 26.96
CA LEU A 907 -27.39 10.37 27.99
C LEU A 907 -26.81 9.40 29.06
N ASP A 908 -27.23 8.14 29.05
CA ASP A 908 -26.70 7.05 29.86
C ASP A 908 -25.43 6.41 29.25
N LYS A 909 -25.07 6.77 28.01
CA LYS A 909 -23.97 6.20 27.22
C LYS A 909 -23.08 7.29 26.61
N LEU A 910 -22.76 8.31 27.40
CA LEU A 910 -21.80 9.34 27.04
C LEU A 910 -20.37 8.75 27.06
#